data_AF-A0A1W9L3N2-F1
#
_entry.id   AF-A0A1W9L3N2-F1
#
_cell.length_a   1.000
_cell.length_b   1.000
_cell.length_c   1.000
_cell.angle_alpha   90.00
_cell.angle_beta   90.00
_cell.angle_gamma   90.00
#
_symmetry.space_group_name_H-M   'P 1'
#
loop_
_entity.id
_entity.type
_entity.pdbx_description
1 polymer ?
#
loop_
_entity_poly.entity_id
_entity_poly.type
_entity_poly.pdbx_seq_one_letter_code
_entity_poly.pdbx_strand_id
1 'polypeptide(L)'
;MLKSVTTTIKEQNPQIEHHEISTTLEEAKRYLKASQTIVGTRQEELPALSETGETIAFAQGRKSAVTAKNIVDDCYLLKIWNVQQSACVRIFKGYHKQISMLALSEDMRYVLTGNKEGTLKLWVVQNGRCLHTFRYSKGVRAVSFSPDNQFLLIKDAEGTLHHRKLIAIIYPYLARFYLSQVHAPEIILATQNNYAHYLKEARIALANGEAKRAASLIRWARTQPEHNREQEAIDLWRQLYIQLPHNNLRGAWMVSAWSGHTKAISVCTICTKTPFAFTASWDGKIKLWELDNTKHLHNFQEESEPITQLVLSGDDRRLLYLVETKNLLKLYTISNRHCLKKQQISEKITAIALDANGQYAVLGYINGCLELWEIQRGIRLRTFTGDLQDLHTGEWLKAVDKHTCQINAVAFTPDHHHLLSADQYGVLKYWEIASGRCIFSVNEHSCPIYALSVSADGRFALSGSGDSTLKIWLLEKKGQCYKTLTGHEDAVTVVDYSKDGQYALSGSRDKTVKLWNIRRGLCIYTFKHRSVVQSVSLSADGSYVLAGYQCGTIKLWFLDWELADKEQTAWDESAEPFLNLFYNKHIPYQRVLPESRMPTSQEIDSALKPNHNMLADWTETHFKDLLYTLGCSGYGWLKPAGVKEQLDAKKEQHRKAIWRARWKTTDDLLRIPLPATLIIFGVGELVSSLSTLKLISITLFFFLVFIFTMHFLEKNFTLLPLNTELLRRPFFWLFLTAFFIVIS
;
A
#
# COMPACT_ATOMS: atom_id res chain seq x y z
N MET A 1 11.21 -2.96 -42.09
CA MET A 1 12.22 -1.87 -42.16
C MET A 1 13.19 -2.03 -43.32
N LEU A 2 14.08 -3.03 -43.37
CA LEU A 2 15.04 -3.15 -44.50
C LEU A 2 14.37 -3.27 -45.90
N LYS A 3 13.25 -3.99 -46.01
CA LYS A 3 12.46 -4.05 -47.26
C LYS A 3 11.82 -2.71 -47.66
N SER A 4 11.46 -1.85 -46.70
CA SER A 4 10.86 -0.54 -46.97
C SER A 4 11.90 0.53 -47.35
N VAL A 5 13.13 0.37 -46.87
CA VAL A 5 14.28 1.20 -47.24
C VAL A 5 14.75 0.86 -48.67
N THR A 6 14.72 -0.41 -49.07
CA THR A 6 15.07 -0.81 -50.45
C THR A 6 14.04 -0.35 -51.49
N THR A 7 12.76 -0.24 -51.13
CA THR A 7 11.72 0.26 -52.05
C THR A 7 11.82 1.78 -52.22
N THR A 8 12.10 2.53 -51.14
CA THR A 8 12.28 3.99 -51.22
C THR A 8 13.54 4.40 -51.98
N ILE A 9 14.65 3.65 -51.85
CA ILE A 9 15.87 3.93 -52.60
C ILE A 9 15.68 3.66 -54.11
N LYS A 10 14.93 2.61 -54.49
CA LYS A 10 14.58 2.31 -55.89
C LYS A 10 13.63 3.34 -56.50
N GLU A 11 12.70 3.86 -55.72
CA GLU A 11 11.78 4.92 -56.15
C GLU A 11 12.50 6.25 -56.37
N GLN A 12 13.57 6.52 -55.62
CA GLN A 12 14.31 7.77 -55.71
C GLN A 12 15.46 7.76 -56.73
N ASN A 13 16.01 6.60 -57.10
CA ASN A 13 17.11 6.50 -58.07
C ASN A 13 16.99 5.23 -58.94
N PRO A 14 16.34 5.29 -60.10
CA PRO A 14 16.10 4.12 -60.95
C PRO A 14 17.34 3.62 -61.73
N GLN A 15 18.49 4.29 -61.65
CA GLN A 15 19.72 3.93 -62.36
C GLN A 15 20.74 3.13 -61.54
N ILE A 16 20.46 2.82 -60.28
CA ILE A 16 21.39 2.05 -59.44
C ILE A 16 21.28 0.57 -59.80
N GLU A 17 22.34 0.01 -60.39
CA GLU A 17 22.39 -1.40 -60.76
C GLU A 17 22.34 -2.31 -59.52
N HIS A 18 21.71 -3.48 -59.71
CA HIS A 18 21.44 -4.46 -58.66
C HIS A 18 22.68 -4.94 -57.88
N HIS A 19 23.87 -4.76 -58.43
CA HIS A 19 25.13 -5.22 -57.83
C HIS A 19 25.57 -4.36 -56.64
N GLU A 20 25.43 -3.04 -56.70
CA GLU A 20 25.83 -2.12 -55.60
C GLU A 20 24.90 -2.21 -54.38
N ILE A 21 23.62 -2.52 -54.60
CA ILE A 21 22.65 -2.74 -53.51
C ILE A 21 22.93 -4.06 -52.80
N SER A 22 23.47 -5.06 -53.52
CA SER A 22 23.80 -6.37 -52.93
C SER A 22 25.05 -6.33 -52.05
N THR A 23 26.08 -5.59 -52.46
CA THR A 23 27.33 -5.43 -51.69
C THR A 23 27.10 -4.63 -50.41
N THR A 24 26.33 -3.54 -50.49
CA THR A 24 25.96 -2.73 -49.31
C THR A 24 25.06 -3.50 -48.33
N LEU A 25 24.20 -4.40 -48.83
CA LEU A 25 23.38 -5.28 -47.99
C LEU A 25 24.19 -6.39 -47.30
N GLU A 26 25.21 -6.94 -47.97
CA GLU A 26 26.14 -7.90 -47.36
C GLU A 26 27.04 -7.26 -46.30
N GLU A 27 27.48 -6.02 -46.52
CA GLU A 27 28.21 -5.23 -45.53
C GLU A 27 27.34 -4.90 -44.32
N ALA A 28 26.09 -4.48 -44.53
CA ALA A 28 25.14 -4.24 -43.43
C ALA A 28 24.85 -5.53 -42.63
N LYS A 29 24.76 -6.69 -43.29
CA LYS A 29 24.63 -8.00 -42.61
C LYS A 29 25.89 -8.37 -41.83
N ARG A 30 27.09 -8.05 -42.33
CA ARG A 30 28.36 -8.23 -41.59
C ARG A 30 28.41 -7.34 -40.34
N TYR A 31 27.98 -6.09 -40.44
CA TYR A 31 27.90 -5.17 -39.30
C TYR A 31 26.89 -5.64 -38.24
N LEU A 32 25.76 -6.23 -38.66
CA LEU A 32 24.74 -6.76 -37.73
C LEU A 32 25.17 -8.08 -37.07
N LYS A 33 26.02 -8.89 -37.73
CA LYS A 33 26.64 -10.08 -37.13
C LYS A 33 27.76 -9.72 -36.15
N ALA A 34 28.49 -8.63 -36.41
CA ALA A 34 29.53 -8.11 -35.52
C ALA A 34 28.96 -7.47 -34.24
N SER A 35 27.72 -6.94 -34.28
CA SER A 35 27.08 -6.37 -33.08
C SER A 35 26.50 -7.42 -32.12
N GLN A 36 26.24 -8.64 -32.58
CA GLN A 36 25.72 -9.73 -31.73
C GLN A 36 26.81 -10.53 -31.00
N THR A 37 28.09 -10.32 -31.30
CA THR A 37 29.21 -11.11 -30.73
C THR A 37 29.98 -10.42 -29.60
N ILE A 38 29.58 -9.20 -29.17
CA ILE A 38 30.29 -8.43 -28.14
C ILE A 38 29.45 -8.30 -26.85
N VAL A 39 28.94 -9.44 -26.36
CA VAL A 39 28.47 -9.59 -24.98
C VAL A 39 29.29 -10.70 -24.35
N GLY A 40 30.44 -10.33 -23.83
CA GLY A 40 31.30 -11.22 -23.05
C GLY A 40 32.77 -11.01 -23.35
N THR A 41 33.44 -10.19 -22.54
CA THR A 41 34.80 -10.43 -22.02
C THR A 41 35.23 -9.29 -21.09
N ARG A 42 35.50 -9.70 -19.84
CA ARG A 42 36.46 -9.21 -18.82
C ARG A 42 36.74 -7.71 -18.65
N GLN A 43 36.60 -7.30 -17.38
CA GLN A 43 37.37 -6.22 -16.76
C GLN A 43 38.87 -6.50 -16.94
N GLU A 44 39.54 -5.78 -17.82
CA GLU A 44 41.01 -5.68 -17.82
C GLU A 44 41.40 -4.19 -17.93
N GLU A 45 42.00 -3.72 -16.83
CA GLU A 45 42.97 -2.64 -16.68
C GLU A 45 42.90 -1.42 -17.62
N LEU A 46 42.27 -0.34 -17.14
CA LEU A 46 42.56 1.01 -17.61
C LEU A 46 44.00 1.39 -17.19
N PRO A 47 44.85 1.95 -18.08
CA PRO A 47 46.19 2.36 -17.69
C PRO A 47 46.14 3.54 -16.72
N ALA A 48 46.96 3.46 -15.68
CA ALA A 48 47.05 4.41 -14.58
C ALA A 48 47.11 5.89 -15.03
N LEU A 49 46.01 6.61 -14.81
CA LEU A 49 45.95 8.07 -14.87
C LEU A 49 46.55 8.61 -13.56
N SER A 50 47.78 9.10 -13.63
CA SER A 50 48.52 9.70 -12.52
C SER A 50 47.84 10.96 -11.96
N GLU A 51 47.84 11.10 -10.63
CA GLU A 51 47.13 12.07 -9.76
C GLU A 51 47.49 13.58 -9.93
N THR A 52 47.81 14.07 -11.13
CA THR A 52 48.25 15.47 -11.31
C THR A 52 47.23 16.33 -12.05
N GLY A 53 46.23 16.87 -11.35
CA GLY A 53 45.49 18.08 -11.77
C GLY A 53 44.84 18.09 -13.16
N GLU A 54 44.54 16.94 -13.75
CA GLU A 54 43.98 16.82 -15.10
C GLU A 54 42.45 17.04 -15.07
N THR A 55 41.93 17.88 -15.98
CA THR A 55 40.48 18.03 -16.18
C THR A 55 40.02 17.11 -17.29
N ILE A 56 38.97 16.33 -17.02
CA ILE A 56 38.48 15.27 -17.90
C ILE A 56 37.01 15.56 -18.23
N ALA A 57 36.64 15.44 -19.52
CA ALA A 57 35.25 15.45 -19.95
C ALA A 57 34.95 14.24 -20.84
N PHE A 58 33.72 13.74 -20.73
CA PHE A 58 33.19 12.61 -21.51
C PHE A 58 32.02 13.08 -22.35
N ALA A 59 31.92 12.60 -23.59
CA ALA A 59 30.70 12.73 -24.39
C ALA A 59 29.69 11.63 -23.98
N GLN A 60 28.40 11.98 -23.85
CA GLN A 60 27.35 10.99 -23.64
C GLN A 60 27.31 10.07 -24.86
N GLY A 61 27.44 8.75 -24.62
CA GLY A 61 27.72 7.76 -25.67
C GLY A 61 29.12 7.14 -25.64
N ARG A 62 29.82 7.13 -24.49
CA ARG A 62 30.93 6.24 -24.05
C ARG A 62 32.06 5.84 -25.05
N LYS A 63 32.24 6.53 -26.17
CA LYS A 63 33.26 6.16 -27.19
C LYS A 63 34.52 7.04 -27.16
N SER A 64 34.49 8.20 -26.51
CA SER A 64 35.65 9.10 -26.48
C SER A 64 35.71 9.96 -25.21
N ALA A 65 36.92 10.28 -24.77
CA ALA A 65 37.21 11.08 -23.59
C ALA A 65 38.22 12.17 -23.96
N VAL A 66 38.20 13.31 -23.28
CA VAL A 66 39.18 14.38 -23.50
C VAL A 66 39.86 14.72 -22.20
N THR A 67 41.18 14.79 -22.28
CA THR A 67 42.06 15.11 -21.15
C THR A 67 42.88 16.34 -21.48
N ALA A 68 42.98 17.27 -20.55
CA ALA A 68 43.95 18.35 -20.62
C ALA A 68 45.13 18.03 -19.69
N LYS A 69 46.35 18.00 -20.25
CA LYS A 69 47.59 17.75 -19.49
C LYS A 69 48.53 18.94 -19.60
N ASN A 70 49.11 19.34 -18.48
CA ASN A 70 50.16 20.35 -18.43
C ASN A 70 51.49 19.73 -18.89
N ILE A 71 52.25 20.42 -19.73
CA ILE A 71 53.60 20.00 -20.12
C ILE A 71 54.57 21.14 -19.78
N VAL A 72 55.80 20.78 -19.43
CA VAL A 72 56.95 21.69 -19.27
C VAL A 72 57.02 22.60 -20.51
N ASP A 73 57.19 23.92 -20.30
CA ASP A 73 57.14 25.05 -21.27
C ASP A 73 55.85 25.91 -21.26
N ASP A 74 55.08 25.94 -20.17
CA ASP A 74 53.86 26.77 -19.99
C ASP A 74 52.76 26.60 -21.06
N CYS A 75 52.84 25.51 -21.84
CA CYS A 75 51.89 25.18 -22.88
C CYS A 75 51.00 24.01 -22.45
N TYR A 76 49.70 24.29 -22.27
CA TYR A 76 48.70 23.26 -21.97
C TYR A 76 48.29 22.55 -23.25
N LEU A 77 48.37 21.22 -23.19
CA LEU A 77 48.07 20.34 -24.30
C LEU A 77 46.74 19.63 -24.05
N LEU A 78 45.81 19.84 -24.97
CA LEU A 78 44.52 19.14 -24.95
C LEU A 78 44.62 17.92 -25.86
N LYS A 79 44.32 16.74 -25.30
CA LYS A 79 44.34 15.46 -26.01
C LYS A 79 42.94 14.85 -26.01
N ILE A 80 42.49 14.45 -27.18
CA ILE A 80 41.26 13.66 -27.34
C ILE A 80 41.66 12.19 -27.47
N TRP A 81 40.99 11.34 -26.71
CA TRP A 81 41.20 9.90 -26.65
C TRP A 81 39.96 9.16 -27.13
N ASN A 82 40.18 8.11 -27.92
CA ASN A 82 39.17 7.09 -28.15
C ASN A 82 39.30 6.05 -27.02
N VAL A 83 38.24 5.90 -26.21
CA VAL A 83 38.26 5.04 -25.03
C VAL A 83 38.30 3.56 -25.41
N GLN A 84 37.73 3.17 -26.56
CA GLN A 84 37.71 1.77 -27.01
C GLN A 84 39.05 1.32 -27.60
N GLN A 85 39.78 2.23 -28.23
CA GLN A 85 41.04 1.93 -28.93
C GLN A 85 42.28 2.31 -28.12
N SER A 86 42.08 2.89 -26.92
CA SER A 86 43.14 3.50 -26.08
C SER A 86 44.10 4.42 -26.85
N ALA A 87 43.63 4.99 -27.95
CA ALA A 87 44.42 5.76 -28.90
C ALA A 87 44.11 7.24 -28.79
N CYS A 88 45.16 8.07 -28.84
CA CYS A 88 45.00 9.51 -28.93
C CYS A 88 44.57 9.87 -30.36
N VAL A 89 43.35 10.41 -30.49
CA VAL A 89 42.75 10.81 -31.76
C VAL A 89 43.38 12.11 -32.26
N ARG A 90 43.59 13.08 -31.36
CA ARG A 90 44.11 14.39 -31.73
C ARG A 90 44.71 15.16 -30.56
N ILE A 91 45.67 16.00 -30.90
CA ILE A 91 46.40 16.88 -29.99
C ILE A 91 46.20 18.33 -30.41
N PHE A 92 45.78 19.20 -29.50
CA PHE A 92 45.57 20.63 -29.73
C PHE A 92 46.65 21.42 -28.98
N LYS A 93 47.36 22.28 -29.72
CA LYS A 93 48.39 23.19 -29.20
C LYS A 93 47.86 24.63 -29.27
N GLY A 94 48.08 25.45 -28.25
CA GLY A 94 47.71 26.87 -28.27
C GLY A 94 47.06 27.42 -27.00
N TYR A 95 47.18 26.73 -25.87
CA TYR A 95 46.88 27.29 -24.56
C TYR A 95 48.18 27.60 -23.82
N HIS A 96 48.45 28.88 -23.54
CA HIS A 96 49.57 29.33 -22.71
C HIS A 96 49.22 29.43 -21.22
N LYS A 97 48.02 28.98 -20.84
CA LYS A 97 47.45 29.13 -19.49
C LYS A 97 46.58 27.93 -19.12
N GLN A 98 46.46 27.66 -17.81
CA GLN A 98 45.85 26.44 -17.29
C GLN A 98 44.42 26.24 -17.76
N ILE A 99 44.16 25.07 -18.34
CA ILE A 99 42.79 24.67 -18.68
C ILE A 99 42.16 24.12 -17.40
N SER A 100 41.28 24.90 -16.80
CA SER A 100 40.54 24.51 -15.60
C SER A 100 39.23 23.81 -15.92
N MET A 101 38.77 23.88 -17.17
CA MET A 101 37.41 23.52 -17.55
C MET A 101 37.36 23.03 -18.98
N LEU A 102 36.57 21.99 -19.21
CA LEU A 102 36.47 21.33 -20.49
C LEU A 102 35.05 20.82 -20.71
N ALA A 103 34.50 21.05 -21.90
CA ALA A 103 33.22 20.49 -22.34
C ALA A 103 33.33 20.03 -23.79
N LEU A 104 32.63 18.94 -24.12
CA LEU A 104 32.50 18.42 -25.48
C LEU A 104 31.06 18.59 -25.96
N SER A 105 30.90 18.88 -27.24
CA SER A 105 29.60 18.79 -27.90
C SER A 105 29.18 17.33 -28.04
N GLU A 106 27.88 17.06 -28.02
CA GLU A 106 27.34 15.70 -28.10
C GLU A 106 27.65 15.03 -29.45
N ASP A 107 27.77 15.82 -30.51
CA ASP A 107 28.11 15.37 -31.87
C ASP A 107 29.62 15.22 -32.12
N MET A 108 30.47 15.45 -31.10
CA MET A 108 31.94 15.42 -31.19
C MET A 108 32.54 16.39 -32.22
N ARG A 109 31.79 17.40 -32.69
CA ARG A 109 32.31 18.39 -33.64
C ARG A 109 33.09 19.51 -32.94
N TYR A 110 32.73 19.83 -31.70
CA TYR A 110 33.26 20.97 -30.98
C TYR A 110 33.79 20.60 -29.60
N VAL A 111 34.87 21.27 -29.20
CA VAL A 111 35.42 21.22 -27.85
C VAL A 111 35.48 22.63 -27.31
N LEU A 112 35.04 22.82 -26.08
CA LEU A 112 35.14 24.08 -25.39
C LEU A 112 36.09 23.95 -24.21
N THR A 113 36.98 24.91 -24.10
CA THR A 113 38.03 24.95 -23.08
C THR A 113 38.00 26.29 -22.36
N GLY A 114 38.09 26.27 -21.03
CA GLY A 114 38.06 27.46 -20.19
C GLY A 114 39.20 27.51 -19.19
N ASN A 115 39.59 28.73 -18.85
CA ASN A 115 40.54 29.04 -17.78
C ASN A 115 39.86 29.90 -16.70
N LYS A 116 40.36 29.81 -15.46
CA LYS A 116 39.98 30.62 -14.29
C LYS A 116 40.14 32.13 -14.51
N GLU A 117 40.97 32.55 -15.46
CA GLU A 117 41.18 33.97 -15.78
C GLU A 117 40.17 34.56 -16.79
N GLY A 118 39.15 33.79 -17.20
CA GLY A 118 38.07 34.33 -18.04
C GLY A 118 38.24 34.11 -19.54
N THR A 119 39.28 33.40 -19.99
CA THR A 119 39.45 33.04 -21.41
C THR A 119 38.79 31.71 -21.73
N LEU A 120 37.82 31.74 -22.65
CA LEU A 120 37.18 30.54 -23.22
C LEU A 120 37.54 30.41 -24.70
N LYS A 121 37.86 29.21 -25.18
CA LYS A 121 38.06 28.94 -26.61
C LYS A 121 37.17 27.81 -27.08
N LEU A 122 36.63 27.96 -28.28
CA LEU A 122 35.86 26.96 -29.00
C LEU A 122 36.71 26.37 -30.13
N TRP A 123 36.83 25.06 -30.18
CA TRP A 123 37.68 24.32 -31.13
C TRP A 123 36.84 23.41 -32.01
N VAL A 124 37.23 23.26 -33.28
CA VAL A 124 36.71 22.20 -34.15
C VAL A 124 37.57 20.96 -33.98
N VAL A 125 36.93 19.83 -33.67
CA VAL A 125 37.62 18.55 -33.45
C VAL A 125 38.26 18.02 -34.74
N GLN A 126 37.56 18.15 -35.88
CA GLN A 126 38.04 17.63 -37.17
C GLN A 126 39.37 18.26 -37.61
N ASN A 127 39.51 19.59 -37.45
CA ASN A 127 40.62 20.34 -38.03
C ASN A 127 41.59 20.89 -36.98
N GLY A 128 41.27 20.78 -35.69
CA GLY A 128 42.13 21.30 -34.62
C GLY A 128 42.13 22.83 -34.48
N ARG A 129 41.33 23.55 -35.27
CA ARG A 129 41.33 25.02 -35.32
C ARG A 129 40.47 25.62 -34.21
N CYS A 130 40.97 26.67 -33.58
CA CYS A 130 40.18 27.52 -32.67
C CYS A 130 39.26 28.41 -33.51
N LEU A 131 37.94 28.24 -33.37
CA LEU A 131 36.94 29.06 -34.05
C LEU A 131 36.80 30.44 -33.42
N HIS A 132 36.76 30.49 -32.09
CA HIS A 132 36.50 31.73 -31.38
C HIS A 132 37.18 31.71 -30.02
N THR A 133 37.74 32.86 -29.62
CA THR A 133 38.22 33.11 -28.27
C THR A 133 37.31 34.13 -27.60
N PHE A 134 36.64 33.75 -26.52
CA PHE A 134 35.89 34.67 -25.67
C PHE A 134 36.78 35.16 -24.54
N ARG A 135 36.72 36.47 -24.28
CA ARG A 135 37.35 37.09 -23.11
C ARG A 135 36.26 37.63 -22.22
N TYR A 136 36.17 37.08 -21.02
CA TYR A 136 35.34 37.60 -19.94
C TYR A 136 36.24 38.39 -19.00
N SER A 137 35.74 39.50 -18.47
CA SER A 137 36.44 40.30 -17.46
C SER A 137 36.60 39.56 -16.13
N LYS A 138 35.88 38.44 -15.96
CA LYS A 138 35.82 37.63 -14.74
C LYS A 138 36.01 36.15 -15.07
N GLY A 139 36.50 35.40 -14.08
CA GLY A 139 36.77 33.97 -14.23
C GLY A 139 35.51 33.15 -14.50
N VAL A 140 35.65 32.10 -15.31
CA VAL A 140 34.55 31.17 -15.62
C VAL A 140 34.62 29.97 -14.66
N ARG A 141 33.46 29.47 -14.17
CA ARG A 141 33.36 28.37 -13.20
C ARG A 141 32.65 27.11 -13.67
N ALA A 142 31.72 27.21 -14.62
CA ALA A 142 31.22 26.04 -15.35
C ALA A 142 30.94 26.36 -16.81
N VAL A 143 31.08 25.37 -17.69
CA VAL A 143 30.59 25.48 -19.07
C VAL A 143 29.97 24.19 -19.55
N SER A 144 28.90 24.30 -20.34
CA SER A 144 28.22 23.16 -20.97
C SER A 144 27.69 23.55 -22.35
N PHE A 145 27.62 22.56 -23.24
CA PHE A 145 26.81 22.62 -24.45
C PHE A 145 25.35 22.28 -24.11
N SER A 146 24.41 22.80 -24.89
CA SER A 146 23.06 22.23 -24.95
C SER A 146 23.08 20.91 -25.74
N PRO A 147 22.16 19.96 -25.47
CA PRO A 147 22.12 18.66 -26.17
C PRO A 147 22.00 18.77 -27.70
N ASP A 148 21.32 19.80 -28.18
CA ASP A 148 21.15 20.09 -29.62
C ASP A 148 22.35 20.83 -30.26
N ASN A 149 23.40 21.12 -29.49
CA ASN A 149 24.57 21.93 -29.87
C ASN A 149 24.24 23.34 -30.40
N GLN A 150 23.04 23.87 -30.13
CA GLN A 150 22.65 25.21 -30.57
C GLN A 150 23.11 26.30 -29.62
N PHE A 151 23.30 25.97 -28.34
CA PHE A 151 23.61 26.93 -27.28
C PHE A 151 24.82 26.52 -26.44
N LEU A 152 25.51 27.54 -25.95
CA LEU A 152 26.56 27.45 -24.95
C LEU A 152 26.07 28.10 -23.66
N LEU A 153 26.12 27.35 -22.57
CA LEU A 153 25.81 27.83 -21.22
C LEU A 153 27.12 28.02 -20.44
N ILE A 154 27.38 29.26 -20.05
CA ILE A 154 28.61 29.68 -19.37
C ILE A 154 28.23 30.29 -18.03
N LYS A 155 28.80 29.77 -16.94
CA LYS A 155 28.62 30.34 -15.60
C LYS A 155 29.90 31.03 -15.15
N ASP A 156 29.80 32.31 -14.82
CA ASP A 156 30.93 33.09 -14.29
C ASP A 156 31.20 32.79 -12.79
N ALA A 157 32.24 33.40 -12.23
CA ALA A 157 32.63 33.23 -10.84
C ALA A 157 31.67 33.87 -9.81
N GLU A 158 30.81 34.80 -10.23
CA GLU A 158 29.82 35.49 -9.39
C GLU A 158 28.44 34.80 -9.42
N GLY A 159 28.26 33.83 -10.32
CA GLY A 159 27.04 33.03 -10.44
C GLY A 159 26.12 33.45 -11.58
N THR A 160 26.49 34.44 -12.38
CA THR A 160 25.75 34.87 -13.58
C THR A 160 25.83 33.80 -14.66
N LEU A 161 24.69 33.46 -15.24
CA LEU A 161 24.57 32.51 -16.33
C LEU A 161 24.48 33.25 -17.66
N HIS A 162 25.47 33.08 -18.53
CA HIS A 162 25.43 33.55 -19.91
C HIS A 162 25.00 32.41 -20.82
N HIS A 163 24.00 32.67 -21.67
CA HIS A 163 23.64 31.78 -22.78
C HIS A 163 24.07 32.42 -24.10
N ARG A 164 24.64 31.64 -25.03
CA ARG A 164 25.03 32.13 -26.36
C ARG A 164 24.66 31.13 -27.44
N LYS A 165 24.15 31.61 -28.58
CA LYS A 165 23.83 30.76 -29.73
C LYS A 165 25.10 30.44 -30.53
N LEU A 166 25.39 29.16 -30.74
CA LEU A 166 26.60 28.66 -31.41
C LEU A 166 26.71 29.16 -32.86
N ILE A 167 25.59 29.24 -33.59
CA ILE A 167 25.55 29.71 -34.98
C ILE A 167 25.93 31.19 -35.09
N ALA A 168 25.52 32.02 -34.14
CA ALA A 168 25.88 33.45 -34.10
C ALA A 168 27.38 33.67 -33.84
N ILE A 169 28.06 32.68 -33.24
CA ILE A 169 29.51 32.69 -33.00
C ILE A 169 30.27 32.28 -34.26
N ILE A 170 29.72 31.36 -35.07
CA ILE A 170 30.37 30.84 -36.29
C ILE A 170 30.16 31.79 -37.47
N TYR A 171 29.01 32.46 -37.56
CA TYR A 171 28.65 33.38 -38.65
C TYR A 171 28.10 34.72 -38.11
N PRO A 172 28.97 35.68 -37.74
CA PRO A 172 28.54 36.93 -37.10
C PRO A 172 27.68 37.84 -38.00
N TYR A 173 27.75 37.67 -39.33
CA TYR A 173 27.03 38.52 -40.29
C TYR A 173 25.58 38.09 -40.58
N LEU A 174 25.16 36.91 -40.14
CA LEU A 174 23.81 36.36 -40.38
C LEU A 174 22.82 36.65 -39.24
N ALA A 175 23.27 37.25 -38.14
CA ALA A 175 22.47 37.38 -36.92
C ALA A 175 21.85 38.79 -36.76
N ARG A 176 20.89 39.14 -37.63
CA ARG A 176 19.86 40.13 -37.30
C ARG A 176 18.51 39.47 -37.48
N PHE A 177 17.77 39.40 -36.36
CA PHE A 177 16.46 38.80 -36.19
C PHE A 177 16.41 37.27 -36.24
N TYR A 178 16.02 36.66 -35.14
CA TYR A 178 14.81 35.83 -35.06
C TYR A 178 14.42 35.70 -33.59
N LEU A 179 13.20 36.17 -33.26
CA LEU A 179 12.49 35.82 -32.04
C LEU A 179 12.40 34.30 -31.94
N SER A 180 12.64 33.78 -30.74
CA SER A 180 12.59 32.35 -30.44
C SER A 180 11.20 31.77 -30.66
N GLN A 181 11.10 30.73 -31.49
CA GLN A 181 10.01 29.77 -31.42
C GLN A 181 10.61 28.43 -30.97
N VAL A 182 10.27 27.99 -29.77
CA VAL A 182 10.71 26.71 -29.20
C VAL A 182 9.96 25.61 -29.94
N HIS A 183 10.63 24.88 -30.84
CA HIS A 183 10.13 23.59 -31.31
C HIS A 183 10.60 22.52 -30.33
N ALA A 184 9.65 21.76 -29.78
CA ALA A 184 10.00 20.60 -28.95
C ALA A 184 10.82 19.62 -29.80
N PRO A 185 11.95 19.09 -29.30
CA PRO A 185 12.77 18.13 -30.03
C PRO A 185 11.93 16.90 -30.43
N GLU A 186 12.16 16.37 -31.63
CA GLU A 186 11.45 15.19 -32.17
C GLU A 186 11.44 13.98 -31.21
N ILE A 187 12.45 13.90 -30.33
CA ILE A 187 12.56 12.90 -29.26
C ILE A 187 11.40 13.01 -28.25
N ILE A 188 11.00 14.22 -27.84
CA ILE A 188 9.90 14.43 -26.88
C ILE A 188 8.55 14.09 -27.54
N LEU A 189 8.39 14.42 -28.82
CA LEU A 189 7.20 14.02 -29.58
C LEU A 189 7.12 12.50 -29.74
N ALA A 190 8.25 11.83 -29.98
CA ALA A 190 8.32 10.38 -30.06
C ALA A 190 8.03 9.71 -28.70
N THR A 191 8.53 10.23 -27.58
CA THR A 191 8.23 9.69 -26.24
C THR A 191 6.76 9.88 -25.89
N GLN A 192 6.18 11.03 -26.21
CA GLN A 192 4.76 11.30 -25.99
C GLN A 192 3.87 10.39 -26.84
N ASN A 193 4.22 10.16 -28.12
CA ASN A 193 3.51 9.25 -29.00
C ASN A 193 3.60 7.80 -28.52
N ASN A 194 4.78 7.35 -28.09
CA ASN A 194 4.97 6.00 -27.55
C ASN A 194 4.20 5.81 -26.25
N TYR A 195 4.24 6.79 -25.35
CA TYR A 195 3.49 6.77 -24.10
C TYR A 195 1.97 6.66 -24.36
N ALA A 196 1.44 7.52 -25.22
CA ALA A 196 0.03 7.51 -25.60
C ALA A 196 -0.38 6.18 -26.26
N HIS A 197 0.50 5.61 -27.09
CA HIS A 197 0.30 4.31 -27.72
C HIS A 197 0.20 3.18 -26.67
N TYR A 198 1.16 3.09 -25.76
CA TYR A 198 1.17 2.06 -24.71
C TYR A 198 -0.04 2.15 -23.79
N LEU A 199 -0.47 3.37 -23.40
CA LEU A 199 -1.68 3.55 -22.61
C LEU A 199 -2.94 3.11 -23.35
N LYS A 200 -3.05 3.47 -24.63
CA LYS A 200 -4.19 3.05 -25.46
C LYS A 200 -4.26 1.53 -25.58
N GLU A 201 -3.15 0.87 -25.86
CA GLU A 201 -3.09 -0.59 -25.90
C GLU A 201 -3.36 -1.22 -24.54
N ALA A 202 -2.89 -0.62 -23.44
CA ALA A 202 -3.17 -1.12 -22.10
C ALA A 202 -4.66 -1.07 -21.78
N ARG A 203 -5.37 0.00 -22.15
CA ARG A 203 -6.83 0.10 -22.00
C ARG A 203 -7.57 -0.96 -22.82
N ILE A 204 -7.12 -1.23 -24.04
CA ILE A 204 -7.69 -2.30 -24.89
C ILE A 204 -7.45 -3.67 -24.24
N ALA A 205 -6.24 -3.92 -23.75
CA ALA A 205 -5.91 -5.16 -23.06
C ALA A 205 -6.77 -5.34 -21.79
N LEU A 206 -6.99 -4.27 -21.00
CA LEU A 206 -7.90 -4.31 -19.85
C LEU A 206 -9.34 -4.60 -20.25
N ALA A 207 -9.83 -3.99 -21.33
CA ALA A 207 -11.18 -4.25 -21.85
C ALA A 207 -11.34 -5.71 -22.31
N ASN A 208 -10.28 -6.32 -22.82
CA ASN A 208 -10.25 -7.72 -23.22
C ASN A 208 -9.99 -8.71 -22.05
N GLY A 209 -9.75 -8.22 -20.83
CA GLY A 209 -9.41 -9.04 -19.66
C GLY A 209 -7.95 -9.52 -19.61
N GLU A 210 -7.08 -9.05 -20.49
CA GLU A 210 -5.64 -9.39 -20.55
C GLU A 210 -4.81 -8.55 -19.55
N ALA A 211 -5.07 -8.73 -18.25
CA ALA A 211 -4.55 -7.85 -17.19
C ALA A 211 -3.01 -7.82 -17.10
N LYS A 212 -2.30 -8.93 -17.31
CA LYS A 212 -0.82 -8.95 -17.32
C LYS A 212 -0.20 -8.28 -18.53
N ARG A 213 -0.85 -8.37 -19.70
CA ARG A 213 -0.42 -7.62 -20.88
C ARG A 213 -0.59 -6.13 -20.63
N ALA A 214 -1.74 -5.72 -20.07
CA ALA A 214 -1.98 -4.35 -19.66
C ALA A 214 -0.92 -3.86 -18.66
N ALA A 215 -0.58 -4.67 -17.65
CA ALA A 215 0.50 -4.34 -16.73
C ALA A 215 1.84 -4.14 -17.48
N SER A 216 2.22 -5.06 -18.34
CA SER A 216 3.48 -4.95 -19.09
C SER A 216 3.54 -3.65 -19.94
N LEU A 217 2.43 -3.30 -20.59
CA LEU A 217 2.28 -2.07 -21.38
C LEU A 217 2.34 -0.80 -20.51
N ILE A 218 1.63 -0.77 -19.38
CA ILE A 218 1.67 0.36 -18.43
C ILE A 218 3.08 0.51 -17.85
N ARG A 219 3.77 -0.60 -17.57
CA ARG A 219 5.16 -0.56 -17.13
C ARG A 219 6.04 0.08 -18.20
N TRP A 220 5.90 -0.28 -19.48
CA TRP A 220 6.63 0.38 -20.57
C TRP A 220 6.28 1.86 -20.74
N ALA A 221 5.02 2.23 -20.58
CA ALA A 221 4.59 3.63 -20.54
C ALA A 221 5.32 4.39 -19.43
N ARG A 222 5.40 3.81 -18.22
CA ARG A 222 6.10 4.36 -17.05
C ARG A 222 7.62 4.29 -17.11
N THR A 223 8.20 3.75 -18.18
CA THR A 223 9.65 3.85 -18.46
C THR A 223 9.99 4.96 -19.44
N GLN A 224 8.98 5.60 -20.06
CA GLN A 224 9.23 6.69 -20.98
C GLN A 224 9.73 7.93 -20.22
N PRO A 225 10.82 8.57 -20.69
CA PRO A 225 11.32 9.82 -20.09
C PRO A 225 10.19 10.84 -19.89
N GLU A 226 10.22 11.56 -18.77
CA GLU A 226 9.21 12.55 -18.35
C GLU A 226 7.82 11.99 -17.97
N HIS A 227 7.42 10.83 -18.49
CA HIS A 227 6.10 10.22 -18.23
C HIS A 227 6.09 9.16 -17.12
N ASN A 228 7.24 8.90 -16.47
CA ASN A 228 7.38 7.88 -15.41
C ASN A 228 6.41 8.06 -14.22
N ARG A 229 5.89 9.28 -14.01
CA ARG A 229 5.01 9.66 -12.89
C ARG A 229 3.71 10.30 -13.32
N GLU A 230 3.29 10.10 -14.56
CA GLU A 230 1.97 10.57 -14.94
C GLU A 230 0.88 9.86 -14.14
N GLN A 231 -0.06 10.66 -13.64
CA GLN A 231 -1.09 10.22 -12.72
C GLN A 231 -1.98 9.14 -13.34
N GLU A 232 -2.29 9.27 -14.63
CA GLU A 232 -3.12 8.30 -15.35
C GLU A 232 -2.49 6.89 -15.36
N ALA A 233 -1.19 6.79 -15.67
CA ALA A 233 -0.48 5.52 -15.67
C ALA A 233 -0.34 4.94 -14.26
N ILE A 234 -0.18 5.79 -13.23
CA ILE A 234 -0.13 5.38 -11.82
C ILE A 234 -1.49 4.82 -11.39
N ASP A 235 -2.59 5.49 -11.74
CA ASP A 235 -3.94 5.08 -11.34
C ASP A 235 -4.34 3.76 -12.01
N LEU A 236 -4.06 3.59 -13.31
CA LEU A 236 -4.25 2.31 -14.00
C LEU A 236 -3.39 1.19 -13.39
N TRP A 237 -2.14 1.51 -13.03
CA TRP A 237 -1.25 0.56 -12.38
C TRP A 237 -1.76 0.14 -10.99
N ARG A 238 -2.27 1.09 -10.19
CA ARG A 238 -2.88 0.80 -8.89
C ARG A 238 -4.10 -0.08 -8.99
N GLN A 239 -4.97 0.18 -9.97
CA GLN A 239 -6.13 -0.67 -10.22
C GLN A 239 -5.70 -2.12 -10.48
N LEU A 240 -4.66 -2.31 -11.29
CA LEU A 240 -4.10 -3.64 -11.56
C LEU A 240 -3.46 -4.28 -10.32
N TYR A 241 -2.74 -3.52 -9.50
CA TYR A 241 -2.14 -4.01 -8.25
C TYR A 241 -3.19 -4.48 -7.25
N ILE A 242 -4.33 -3.80 -7.17
CA ILE A 242 -5.43 -4.19 -6.29
C ILE A 242 -6.13 -5.44 -6.84
N GLN A 243 -6.23 -5.58 -8.17
CA GLN A 243 -6.92 -6.71 -8.80
C GLN A 243 -6.10 -8.00 -8.80
N LEU A 244 -4.79 -7.91 -9.05
CA LEU A 244 -3.95 -9.09 -9.26
C LEU A 244 -3.04 -9.37 -8.06
N PRO A 245 -2.86 -10.65 -7.70
CA PRO A 245 -1.97 -11.01 -6.59
C PRO A 245 -0.49 -10.74 -6.94
N HIS A 246 0.25 -10.28 -5.94
CA HIS A 246 1.70 -10.16 -6.01
C HIS A 246 2.37 -11.53 -5.99
N ASN A 247 3.33 -11.75 -6.88
CA ASN A 247 4.08 -13.01 -6.96
C ASN A 247 5.51 -12.87 -6.44
N ASN A 248 6.40 -12.32 -7.27
CA ASN A 248 7.80 -12.10 -6.91
C ASN A 248 8.15 -10.62 -7.00
N LEU A 249 8.99 -10.16 -6.08
CA LEU A 249 9.57 -8.82 -6.17
C LEU A 249 10.63 -8.83 -7.28
N ARG A 250 10.44 -8.01 -8.32
CA ARG A 250 11.44 -7.82 -9.38
C ARG A 250 12.56 -6.89 -8.94
N GLY A 251 12.19 -5.86 -8.19
CA GLY A 251 13.13 -4.91 -7.64
C GLY A 251 12.45 -3.85 -6.80
N ALA A 252 13.27 -3.06 -6.13
CA ALA A 252 12.82 -1.90 -5.39
C ALA A 252 13.78 -0.74 -5.62
N TRP A 253 13.26 0.45 -5.91
CA TRP A 253 14.06 1.64 -6.13
C TRP A 253 13.56 2.81 -5.31
N MET A 254 14.48 3.70 -4.97
CA MET A 254 14.18 4.89 -4.20
C MET A 254 13.48 5.89 -5.12
N VAL A 255 12.27 6.31 -4.74
CA VAL A 255 11.48 7.27 -5.49
C VAL A 255 11.88 8.69 -5.10
N SER A 256 11.97 8.92 -3.80
CA SER A 256 12.34 10.22 -3.25
C SER A 256 12.99 10.06 -1.88
N ALA A 257 13.87 11.00 -1.58
CA ALA A 257 14.32 11.28 -0.22
C ALA A 257 13.75 12.64 0.16
N TRP A 258 12.90 12.67 1.19
CA TRP A 258 12.35 13.90 1.71
C TRP A 258 13.18 14.39 2.88
N SER A 259 13.63 15.63 2.76
CA SER A 259 14.26 16.39 3.84
C SER A 259 13.32 17.51 4.24
N GLY A 260 12.92 17.54 5.50
CA GLY A 260 11.98 18.56 5.98
C GLY A 260 11.83 18.61 7.49
N HIS A 261 12.15 17.53 8.19
CA HIS A 261 12.30 17.52 9.64
C HIS A 261 13.74 17.81 10.04
N THR A 262 13.91 18.61 11.10
CA THR A 262 15.24 18.99 11.61
C THR A 262 15.76 18.00 12.65
N LYS A 263 14.88 17.22 13.26
CA LYS A 263 15.20 16.21 14.29
C LYS A 263 14.76 14.81 13.86
N ALA A 264 15.12 13.83 14.69
CA ALA A 264 14.74 12.43 14.53
C ALA A 264 13.24 12.25 14.28
N ILE A 265 12.92 11.38 13.32
CA ILE A 265 11.54 11.02 13.02
C ILE A 265 11.11 10.02 14.07
N SER A 266 9.97 10.27 14.69
CA SER A 266 9.38 9.35 15.66
C SER A 266 8.52 8.31 14.95
N VAL A 267 7.61 8.76 14.07
CA VAL A 267 6.67 7.90 13.35
C VAL A 267 6.49 8.37 11.91
N CYS A 268 6.41 7.42 10.99
CA CYS A 268 5.93 7.62 9.63
C CYS A 268 4.85 6.58 9.32
N THR A 269 3.73 7.02 8.74
CA THR A 269 2.60 6.14 8.42
C THR A 269 1.99 6.55 7.08
N ILE A 270 1.64 5.57 6.26
CA ILE A 270 0.92 5.75 5.00
C ILE A 270 -0.57 5.55 5.26
N CYS A 271 -1.39 6.43 4.69
CA CYS A 271 -2.84 6.28 4.72
C CYS A 271 -3.27 5.01 3.97
N THR A 272 -4.29 4.33 4.48
CA THR A 272 -4.74 3.05 3.95
C THR A 272 -5.52 3.15 2.64
N LYS A 273 -6.31 4.21 2.46
CA LYS A 273 -7.20 4.42 1.30
C LYS A 273 -6.74 5.56 0.39
N THR A 274 -5.90 6.45 0.90
CA THR A 274 -5.47 7.66 0.17
C THR A 274 -3.96 7.65 -0.09
N PRO A 275 -3.47 8.26 -1.17
CA PRO A 275 -2.05 8.28 -1.52
C PRO A 275 -1.25 9.30 -0.70
N PHE A 276 -1.61 9.48 0.58
CA PHE A 276 -0.99 10.42 1.49
C PHE A 276 -0.20 9.69 2.57
N ALA A 277 0.82 10.36 3.10
CA ALA A 277 1.59 9.88 4.22
C ALA A 277 1.78 10.98 5.27
N PHE A 278 1.74 10.58 6.53
CA PHE A 278 2.02 11.45 7.67
C PHE A 278 3.37 11.10 8.28
N THR A 279 4.13 12.13 8.64
CA THR A 279 5.36 11.97 9.43
C THR A 279 5.34 12.89 10.64
N ALA A 280 5.71 12.33 11.78
CA ALA A 280 5.92 13.05 13.03
C ALA A 280 7.40 13.00 13.41
N SER A 281 7.88 14.08 14.02
CA SER A 281 9.27 14.21 14.44
C SER A 281 9.37 14.87 15.80
N TRP A 282 10.54 14.70 16.42
CA TRP A 282 10.94 15.34 17.67
C TRP A 282 11.13 16.86 17.52
N ASP A 283 11.00 17.40 16.30
CA ASP A 283 10.91 18.84 16.05
C ASP A 283 9.53 19.43 16.40
N GLY A 284 8.57 18.58 16.80
CA GLY A 284 7.21 18.98 17.17
C GLY A 284 6.28 19.17 15.97
N LYS A 285 6.71 18.79 14.76
CA LYS A 285 5.93 18.97 13.53
C LYS A 285 5.35 17.66 13.05
N ILE A 286 4.09 17.72 12.61
CA ILE A 286 3.46 16.68 11.79
C ILE A 286 3.39 17.21 10.36
N LYS A 287 3.92 16.46 9.40
CA LYS A 287 3.90 16.83 7.97
C LYS A 287 3.04 15.86 7.18
N LEU A 288 2.33 16.41 6.19
CA LEU A 288 1.60 15.64 5.19
C LEU A 288 2.37 15.62 3.87
N TRP A 289 2.49 14.43 3.30
CA TRP A 289 3.19 14.17 2.06
C TRP A 289 2.25 13.49 1.07
N GLU A 290 2.40 13.82 -0.21
CA GLU A 290 1.74 13.12 -1.31
C GLU A 290 2.72 12.13 -1.95
N LEU A 291 2.32 10.86 -2.01
CA LEU A 291 3.20 9.77 -2.46
C LEU A 291 3.50 9.85 -3.96
N ASP A 292 2.53 10.21 -4.80
CA ASP A 292 2.68 10.15 -6.26
C ASP A 292 3.55 11.27 -6.81
N ASN A 293 3.26 12.50 -6.36
CA ASN A 293 4.03 13.67 -6.75
C ASN A 293 5.33 13.81 -5.96
N THR A 294 5.51 13.00 -4.89
CA THR A 294 6.64 13.07 -3.95
C THR A 294 6.82 14.45 -3.34
N LYS A 295 5.73 15.21 -3.20
CA LYS A 295 5.75 16.60 -2.72
C LYS A 295 5.36 16.64 -1.24
N HIS A 296 6.07 17.51 -0.51
CA HIS A 296 5.56 18.04 0.74
C HIS A 296 4.34 18.90 0.41
N LEU A 297 3.20 18.61 1.04
CA LEU A 297 2.01 19.43 0.84
C LEU A 297 2.02 20.60 1.81
N HIS A 298 2.02 20.30 3.11
CA HIS A 298 2.03 21.29 4.17
C HIS A 298 2.39 20.66 5.53
N ASN A 299 2.72 21.51 6.50
CA ASN A 299 2.82 21.09 7.90
C ASN A 299 1.39 20.96 8.42
N PHE A 300 0.97 19.74 8.75
CA PHE A 300 -0.38 19.44 9.24
C PHE A 300 -0.62 20.07 10.61
N GLN A 301 0.38 19.98 11.49
CA GLN A 301 0.35 20.56 12.83
C GLN A 301 1.77 20.92 13.26
N GLU A 302 1.90 22.03 13.99
CA GLU A 302 3.14 22.42 14.65
C GLU A 302 2.89 22.58 16.14
N GLU A 303 3.67 21.87 16.93
CA GLU A 303 3.68 21.90 18.39
C GLU A 303 5.04 22.42 18.86
N SER A 304 5.07 23.08 20.01
CA SER A 304 6.33 23.56 20.62
C SER A 304 7.20 22.43 21.18
N GLU A 305 6.63 21.24 21.30
CA GLU A 305 7.15 20.11 22.06
C GLU A 305 7.25 18.86 21.16
N PRO A 306 8.15 17.91 21.46
CA PRO A 306 8.39 16.75 20.61
C PRO A 306 7.18 15.81 20.57
N ILE A 307 6.90 15.29 19.37
CA ILE A 307 5.86 14.31 19.13
C ILE A 307 6.50 12.93 19.08
N THR A 308 6.12 12.03 19.97
CA THR A 308 6.72 10.70 20.12
C THR A 308 5.95 9.60 19.42
N GLN A 309 4.62 9.70 19.36
CA GLN A 309 3.77 8.69 18.76
C GLN A 309 2.66 9.32 17.95
N LEU A 310 2.29 8.64 16.86
CA LEU A 310 1.24 9.04 15.95
C LEU A 310 0.56 7.77 15.43
N VAL A 311 -0.77 7.73 15.49
CA VAL A 311 -1.56 6.62 14.99
C VAL A 311 -2.72 7.17 14.17
N LEU A 312 -3.02 6.51 13.06
CA LEU A 312 -4.18 6.79 12.22
C LEU A 312 -5.28 5.79 12.50
N SER A 313 -6.53 6.23 12.40
CA SER A 313 -7.66 5.29 12.30
C SER A 313 -7.63 4.58 10.95
N GLY A 314 -8.14 3.35 10.91
CA GLY A 314 -8.17 2.52 9.70
C GLY A 314 -9.08 3.05 8.58
N ASP A 315 -9.91 4.06 8.86
CA ASP A 315 -10.68 4.80 7.86
C ASP A 315 -9.97 6.07 7.33
N ASP A 316 -8.74 6.33 7.79
CA ASP A 316 -7.92 7.52 7.52
C ASP A 316 -8.61 8.87 7.86
N ARG A 317 -9.65 8.88 8.72
CA ARG A 317 -10.36 10.10 9.07
C ARG A 317 -9.84 10.78 10.32
N ARG A 318 -9.29 10.00 11.26
CA ARG A 318 -8.85 10.46 12.57
C ARG A 318 -7.37 10.19 12.75
N LEU A 319 -6.72 11.12 13.44
CA LEU A 319 -5.31 11.10 13.75
C LEU A 319 -5.15 11.37 15.24
N LEU A 320 -4.54 10.43 15.96
CA LEU A 320 -4.20 10.55 17.37
C LEU A 320 -2.69 10.66 17.48
N TYR A 321 -2.21 11.64 18.24
CA TYR A 321 -0.78 11.74 18.53
C TYR A 321 -0.52 12.17 19.97
N LEU A 322 0.68 11.85 20.42
CA LEU A 322 1.17 12.12 21.77
C LEU A 322 2.27 13.17 21.75
N VAL A 323 2.14 14.15 22.64
CA VAL A 323 3.17 15.14 22.94
C VAL A 323 3.83 14.76 24.26
N GLU A 324 5.14 14.50 24.24
CA GLU A 324 5.85 13.81 25.32
C GLU A 324 5.94 14.60 26.62
N THR A 325 6.37 15.86 26.57
CA THR A 325 6.73 16.63 27.77
C THR A 325 5.53 16.95 28.67
N LYS A 326 4.32 16.91 28.12
CA LYS A 326 3.06 17.13 28.87
C LYS A 326 2.22 15.87 29.03
N ASN A 327 2.65 14.72 28.50
CA ASN A 327 1.80 13.54 28.34
C ASN A 327 0.41 13.91 27.78
N LEU A 328 0.41 14.79 26.77
CA LEU A 328 -0.80 15.37 26.23
C LEU A 328 -1.21 14.58 24.98
N LEU A 329 -2.34 13.89 25.11
CA LEU A 329 -2.96 13.15 24.03
C LEU A 329 -3.90 14.07 23.25
N LYS A 330 -3.74 14.13 21.93
CA LYS A 330 -4.58 14.96 21.07
C LYS A 330 -5.20 14.16 19.93
N LEU A 331 -6.53 14.22 19.81
CA LEU A 331 -7.28 13.62 18.72
C LEU A 331 -7.68 14.69 17.70
N TYR A 332 -7.38 14.45 16.43
CA TYR A 332 -7.71 15.33 15.31
C TYR A 332 -8.54 14.60 14.26
N THR A 333 -9.43 15.34 13.61
CA THR A 333 -10.03 14.93 12.34
C THR A 333 -9.21 15.48 11.19
N ILE A 334 -8.82 14.63 10.23
CA ILE A 334 -7.94 15.00 9.12
C ILE A 334 -8.62 15.98 8.16
N SER A 335 -9.91 15.78 7.87
CA SER A 335 -10.66 16.61 6.89
C SER A 335 -10.67 18.10 7.24
N ASN A 336 -10.90 18.41 8.51
CA ASN A 336 -11.09 19.80 8.96
C ASN A 336 -9.92 20.31 9.81
N ARG A 337 -8.89 19.47 10.04
CA ARG A 337 -7.78 19.72 10.98
C ARG A 337 -8.24 20.18 12.37
N HIS A 338 -9.45 19.79 12.75
CA HIS A 338 -10.06 20.21 14.00
C HIS A 338 -9.60 19.28 15.11
N CYS A 339 -9.10 19.86 16.20
CA CYS A 339 -8.78 19.12 17.42
C CYS A 339 -10.10 18.74 18.11
N LEU A 340 -10.47 17.47 18.05
CA LEU A 340 -11.68 16.97 18.70
C LEU A 340 -11.52 16.93 20.22
N LYS A 341 -10.36 16.46 20.70
CA LYS A 341 -10.12 16.26 22.13
C LYS A 341 -8.66 16.48 22.47
N LYS A 342 -8.42 17.09 23.63
CA LYS A 342 -7.12 17.16 24.30
C LYS A 342 -7.28 16.55 25.68
N GLN A 343 -6.45 15.58 26.02
CA GLN A 343 -6.48 14.90 27.30
C GLN A 343 -5.08 14.88 27.88
N GLN A 344 -4.89 15.48 29.05
CA GLN A 344 -3.64 15.39 29.78
C GLN A 344 -3.70 14.18 30.69
N ILE A 345 -2.66 13.35 30.63
CA ILE A 345 -2.57 12.13 31.43
C ILE A 345 -1.37 12.27 32.36
N SER A 346 -1.54 11.90 33.63
CA SER A 346 -0.51 12.08 34.65
C SER A 346 0.70 11.18 34.41
N GLU A 347 0.45 9.94 34.02
CA GLU A 347 1.48 8.93 33.79
C GLU A 347 2.08 9.01 32.39
N LYS A 348 3.36 8.64 32.27
CA LYS A 348 4.06 8.62 30.99
C LYS A 348 3.53 7.49 30.11
N ILE A 349 3.01 7.88 28.96
CA ILE A 349 2.53 6.97 27.92
C ILE A 349 3.72 6.54 27.06
N THR A 350 3.84 5.24 26.87
CA THR A 350 4.96 4.61 26.15
C THR A 350 4.50 3.91 24.88
N ALA A 351 3.22 3.55 24.76
CA ALA A 351 2.64 2.94 23.57
C ALA A 351 1.18 3.34 23.38
N ILE A 352 0.76 3.53 22.12
CA ILE A 352 -0.61 3.90 21.75
C ILE A 352 -1.05 3.04 20.58
N ALA A 353 -2.30 2.55 20.64
CA ALA A 353 -2.98 1.96 19.50
C ALA A 353 -4.36 2.60 19.33
N LEU A 354 -4.80 2.73 18.09
CA LEU A 354 -6.14 3.17 17.72
C LEU A 354 -6.92 2.02 17.12
N ASP A 355 -8.21 2.00 17.45
CA ASP A 355 -9.17 1.18 16.75
C ASP A 355 -9.38 1.64 15.28
N ALA A 356 -9.80 0.75 14.38
CA ALA A 356 -9.98 1.10 12.96
C ALA A 356 -11.06 2.16 12.75
N ASN A 357 -12.08 2.21 13.60
CA ASN A 357 -13.11 3.25 13.55
C ASN A 357 -12.70 4.53 14.30
N GLY A 358 -11.53 4.50 14.97
CA GLY A 358 -11.00 5.61 15.77
C GLY A 358 -11.91 6.01 16.94
N GLN A 359 -12.74 5.10 17.45
CA GLN A 359 -13.61 5.32 18.61
C GLN A 359 -12.88 5.03 19.92
N TYR A 360 -12.12 3.93 19.95
CA TYR A 360 -11.38 3.48 21.11
C TYR A 360 -9.87 3.63 20.88
N ALA A 361 -9.15 3.99 21.94
CA ALA A 361 -7.69 3.97 21.99
C ALA A 361 -7.24 3.07 23.14
N VAL A 362 -6.11 2.41 22.95
CA VAL A 362 -5.41 1.71 24.02
C VAL A 362 -4.12 2.44 24.30
N LEU A 363 -3.88 2.69 25.59
CA LEU A 363 -2.69 3.36 26.09
C LEU A 363 -1.90 2.37 26.96
N GLY A 364 -0.63 2.19 26.61
CA GLY A 364 0.36 1.47 27.41
C GLY A 364 1.24 2.44 28.18
N TYR A 365 1.48 2.12 29.45
CA TYR A 365 2.19 2.98 30.39
C TYR A 365 3.54 2.38 30.81
N ILE A 366 4.38 3.25 31.37
CA ILE A 366 5.70 2.88 31.89
C ILE A 366 5.65 1.94 33.10
N ASN A 367 4.55 1.96 33.86
CA ASN A 367 4.33 1.10 35.04
C ASN A 367 3.77 -0.30 34.69
N GLY A 368 3.60 -0.62 33.41
CA GLY A 368 3.01 -1.89 32.96
C GLY A 368 1.48 -1.93 32.97
N CYS A 369 0.82 -0.82 33.31
CA CYS A 369 -0.62 -0.68 33.17
C CYS A 369 -0.98 -0.50 31.69
N LEU A 370 -2.15 -1.03 31.33
CA LEU A 370 -2.74 -0.93 30.01
C LEU A 370 -4.18 -0.45 30.21
N GLU A 371 -4.58 0.59 29.49
CA GLU A 371 -5.92 1.18 29.63
C GLU A 371 -6.63 1.31 28.28
N LEU A 372 -7.94 1.04 28.27
CA LEU A 372 -8.84 1.29 27.16
C LEU A 372 -9.57 2.62 27.39
N TRP A 373 -9.54 3.49 26.39
CA TRP A 373 -10.13 4.82 26.41
C TRP A 373 -11.15 4.98 25.29
N GLU A 374 -12.30 5.58 25.61
CA GLU A 374 -13.22 6.12 24.61
C GLU A 374 -12.79 7.54 24.26
N ILE A 375 -12.31 7.75 23.03
CA ILE A 375 -11.55 8.96 22.70
C ILE A 375 -12.47 10.18 22.56
N GLN A 376 -13.68 10.00 22.03
CA GLN A 376 -14.63 11.10 21.84
C GLN A 376 -15.01 11.75 23.17
N ARG A 377 -15.27 10.92 24.19
CA ARG A 377 -15.60 11.40 25.53
C ARG A 377 -14.35 11.75 26.33
N GLY A 378 -13.23 11.07 26.05
CA GLY A 378 -12.00 11.14 26.84
C GLY A 378 -12.17 10.41 28.18
N ILE A 379 -12.94 9.33 28.18
CA ILE A 379 -13.24 8.56 29.39
C ILE A 379 -12.41 7.28 29.35
N ARG A 380 -11.78 6.95 30.48
CA ARG A 380 -11.17 5.65 30.71
C ARG A 380 -12.28 4.61 30.91
N LEU A 381 -12.35 3.62 30.04
CA LEU A 381 -13.32 2.54 30.11
C LEU A 381 -12.82 1.37 30.95
N ARG A 382 -11.57 0.94 30.75
CA ARG A 382 -11.05 -0.26 31.41
C ARG A 382 -9.56 -0.15 31.68
N THR A 383 -9.12 -0.76 32.78
CA THR A 383 -7.71 -1.06 33.04
C THR A 383 -7.54 -2.57 32.96
N PHE A 384 -6.56 -3.05 32.19
CA PHE A 384 -6.27 -4.47 32.07
C PHE A 384 -5.32 -4.88 33.21
N THR A 385 -5.89 -5.29 34.34
CA THR A 385 -5.09 -5.71 35.51
C THR A 385 -4.74 -7.20 35.51
N GLY A 386 -5.40 -7.99 34.67
CA GLY A 386 -5.18 -9.45 34.58
C GLY A 386 -5.92 -10.26 35.65
N ASP A 387 -6.59 -9.59 36.58
CA ASP A 387 -7.25 -10.23 37.71
C ASP A 387 -8.60 -10.86 37.31
N LEU A 388 -8.79 -12.12 37.70
CA LEU A 388 -10.06 -12.85 37.60
C LEU A 388 -10.52 -13.20 39.01
N GLN A 389 -11.69 -12.72 39.40
CA GLN A 389 -12.43 -13.26 40.54
C GLN A 389 -13.47 -14.24 39.99
N ASP A 390 -13.41 -15.49 40.43
CA ASP A 390 -14.46 -16.47 40.12
C ASP A 390 -15.70 -16.14 40.96
N LEU A 391 -16.81 -15.80 40.29
CA LEU A 391 -18.05 -15.29 40.93
C LEU A 391 -18.81 -16.35 41.75
N HIS A 392 -18.54 -17.63 41.53
CA HIS A 392 -19.22 -18.74 42.22
C HIS A 392 -18.43 -19.32 43.39
N THR A 393 -17.11 -19.25 43.35
CA THR A 393 -16.21 -19.84 44.36
C THR A 393 -15.51 -18.77 45.21
N GLY A 394 -15.42 -17.53 44.73
CA GLY A 394 -14.65 -16.47 45.36
C GLY A 394 -13.13 -16.68 45.28
N GLU A 395 -12.67 -17.73 44.59
CA GLU A 395 -11.25 -18.05 44.45
C GLU A 395 -10.63 -17.28 43.28
N TRP A 396 -9.41 -16.79 43.49
CA TRP A 396 -8.60 -16.18 42.43
C TRP A 396 -8.06 -17.31 41.54
N LEU A 397 -8.62 -17.46 40.34
CA LEU A 397 -8.01 -18.29 39.29
C LEU A 397 -6.61 -17.73 39.00
N LYS A 398 -5.60 -18.59 38.83
CA LYS A 398 -4.19 -18.20 38.52
C LYS A 398 -4.16 -16.99 37.57
N ALA A 399 -4.02 -15.80 38.16
CA ALA A 399 -4.10 -14.55 37.45
C ALA A 399 -2.87 -14.48 36.54
N VAL A 400 -3.08 -14.28 35.26
CA VAL A 400 -1.98 -13.80 34.41
C VAL A 400 -1.93 -12.31 34.72
N ASP A 401 -1.08 -11.95 35.68
CA ASP A 401 -0.92 -10.59 36.21
C ASP A 401 -0.77 -9.56 35.08
N LYS A 402 -0.97 -8.28 35.38
CA LYS A 402 -0.52 -7.14 34.55
C LYS A 402 0.92 -7.30 34.03
N HIS A 403 1.33 -6.48 33.05
CA HIS A 403 2.75 -6.41 32.74
C HIS A 403 3.52 -5.92 33.97
N THR A 404 4.66 -6.56 34.26
CA THR A 404 5.50 -6.22 35.42
C THR A 404 6.44 -5.05 35.13
N CYS A 405 6.49 -4.61 33.87
CA CYS A 405 7.38 -3.57 33.39
C CYS A 405 6.73 -2.75 32.28
N GLN A 406 7.47 -1.74 31.80
CA GLN A 406 7.04 -0.82 30.75
C GLN A 406 6.53 -1.56 29.50
N ILE A 407 5.37 -1.12 29.01
CA ILE A 407 4.80 -1.57 27.74
C ILE A 407 5.43 -0.77 26.61
N ASN A 408 6.03 -1.44 25.63
CA ASN A 408 6.72 -0.79 24.51
C ASN A 408 5.88 -0.77 23.23
N ALA A 409 4.99 -1.74 23.06
CA ALA A 409 4.15 -1.84 21.87
C ALA A 409 2.77 -2.38 22.22
N VAL A 410 1.76 -1.87 21.53
CA VAL A 410 0.37 -2.34 21.58
C VAL A 410 -0.21 -2.36 20.18
N ALA A 411 -1.07 -3.34 19.89
CA ALA A 411 -1.73 -3.46 18.61
C ALA A 411 -3.13 -4.09 18.77
N PHE A 412 -4.13 -3.48 18.14
CA PHE A 412 -5.46 -4.07 18.02
C PHE A 412 -5.45 -5.19 16.98
N THR A 413 -6.25 -6.22 17.21
CA THR A 413 -6.63 -7.14 16.14
C THR A 413 -7.67 -6.50 15.21
N PRO A 414 -7.71 -6.89 13.92
CA PRO A 414 -8.68 -6.37 12.96
C PRO A 414 -10.15 -6.62 13.32
N ASP A 415 -10.43 -7.56 14.24
CA ASP A 415 -11.78 -7.89 14.71
C ASP A 415 -12.31 -6.92 15.78
N HIS A 416 -11.46 -6.04 16.33
CA HIS A 416 -11.81 -5.09 17.40
C HIS A 416 -12.23 -5.71 18.73
N HIS A 417 -12.06 -7.02 18.90
CA HIS A 417 -12.42 -7.75 20.12
C HIS A 417 -11.20 -8.13 20.95
N HIS A 418 -10.02 -8.13 20.34
CA HIS A 418 -8.79 -8.50 21.00
C HIS A 418 -7.68 -7.46 20.86
N LEU A 419 -6.68 -7.60 21.72
CA LEU A 419 -5.56 -6.68 21.83
C LEU A 419 -4.27 -7.45 22.12
N LEU A 420 -3.17 -7.02 21.52
CA LEU A 420 -1.83 -7.45 21.86
C LEU A 420 -1.07 -6.35 22.57
N SER A 421 -0.30 -6.73 23.58
CA SER A 421 0.67 -5.86 24.24
C SER A 421 1.99 -6.59 24.40
N ALA A 422 3.08 -5.84 24.33
CA ALA A 422 4.41 -6.35 24.57
C ALA A 422 5.25 -5.40 25.42
N ASP A 423 6.13 -5.98 26.22
CA ASP A 423 6.85 -5.27 27.27
C ASP A 423 8.37 -5.28 27.13
N GLN A 424 9.02 -4.61 28.08
CA GLN A 424 10.46 -4.47 28.16
C GLN A 424 11.19 -5.79 28.48
N TYR A 425 10.52 -6.81 29.04
CA TYR A 425 11.14 -8.09 29.34
C TYR A 425 10.91 -9.16 28.25
N GLY A 426 10.28 -8.79 27.13
CA GLY A 426 10.05 -9.71 26.02
C GLY A 426 8.77 -10.54 26.17
N VAL A 427 7.90 -10.18 27.11
CA VAL A 427 6.59 -10.81 27.30
C VAL A 427 5.58 -10.20 26.35
N LEU A 428 4.92 -11.07 25.58
CA LEU A 428 3.79 -10.74 24.72
C LEU A 428 2.51 -11.29 25.36
N LYS A 429 1.50 -10.45 25.51
CA LYS A 429 0.19 -10.81 26.05
C LYS A 429 -0.92 -10.54 25.04
N TYR A 430 -1.89 -11.45 25.01
CA TYR A 430 -3.10 -11.34 24.21
C TYR A 430 -4.31 -11.22 25.11
N TRP A 431 -5.13 -10.21 24.86
CA TRP A 431 -6.24 -9.80 25.72
C TRP A 431 -7.55 -9.82 24.97
N GLU A 432 -8.61 -10.21 25.66
CA GLU A 432 -9.98 -9.96 25.23
C GLU A 432 -10.42 -8.60 25.78
N ILE A 433 -10.87 -7.70 24.90
CA ILE A 433 -11.20 -6.30 25.25
C ILE A 433 -12.46 -6.24 26.13
N ALA A 434 -13.47 -7.05 25.80
CA ALA A 434 -14.76 -7.02 26.47
C ALA A 434 -14.67 -7.46 27.93
N SER A 435 -13.95 -8.56 28.20
CA SER A 435 -13.76 -9.07 29.57
C SER A 435 -12.58 -8.41 30.27
N GLY A 436 -11.60 -7.88 29.54
CA GLY A 436 -10.31 -7.47 30.10
C GLY A 436 -9.40 -8.64 30.43
N ARG A 437 -9.78 -9.87 30.06
CA ARG A 437 -9.06 -11.09 30.40
C ARG A 437 -7.83 -11.27 29.50
N CYS A 438 -6.71 -11.64 30.11
CA CYS A 438 -5.58 -12.18 29.37
C CYS A 438 -5.89 -13.62 28.92
N ILE A 439 -5.91 -13.83 27.61
CA ILE A 439 -6.13 -15.16 27.01
C ILE A 439 -4.86 -15.99 27.10
N PHE A 440 -3.71 -15.40 26.77
CA PHE A 440 -2.40 -16.05 26.91
C PHE A 440 -1.28 -15.01 27.09
N SER A 441 -0.18 -15.49 27.68
CA SER A 441 1.07 -14.75 27.85
C SER A 441 2.22 -15.65 27.38
N VAL A 442 3.08 -15.12 26.51
CA VAL A 442 4.22 -15.83 25.94
C VAL A 442 5.49 -15.03 26.19
N ASN A 443 6.55 -15.69 26.60
CA ASN A 443 7.84 -15.09 26.89
C ASN A 443 8.96 -15.91 26.22
N GLU A 444 9.11 -15.78 24.90
CA GLU A 444 10.22 -16.42 24.18
C GLU A 444 11.27 -15.45 23.64
N HIS A 445 10.97 -14.14 23.58
CA HIS A 445 11.99 -13.16 23.21
C HIS A 445 12.95 -12.97 24.39
N SER A 446 14.25 -12.97 24.14
CA SER A 446 15.27 -12.82 25.19
C SER A 446 15.56 -11.36 25.55
N CYS A 447 14.92 -10.41 24.86
CA CYS A 447 15.15 -8.97 24.95
C CYS A 447 13.83 -8.20 24.76
N PRO A 448 13.82 -6.89 25.05
CA PRO A 448 12.63 -6.05 24.91
C PRO A 448 11.98 -6.18 23.54
N ILE A 449 10.67 -6.35 23.49
CA ILE A 449 9.93 -6.22 22.23
C ILE A 449 9.67 -4.74 22.00
N TYR A 450 10.11 -4.20 20.87
CA TYR A 450 9.94 -2.78 20.54
C TYR A 450 8.75 -2.51 19.64
N ALA A 451 8.32 -3.49 18.86
CA ALA A 451 7.26 -3.30 17.88
C ALA A 451 6.39 -4.54 17.72
N LEU A 452 5.10 -4.30 17.47
CA LEU A 452 4.08 -5.30 17.21
C LEU A 452 3.28 -4.90 15.98
N SER A 453 2.90 -5.88 15.16
CA SER A 453 1.92 -5.71 14.09
C SER A 453 1.08 -6.98 13.96
N VAL A 454 -0.16 -6.85 13.49
CA VAL A 454 -1.10 -7.97 13.30
C VAL A 454 -1.41 -8.10 11.82
N SER A 455 -1.48 -9.34 11.33
CA SER A 455 -1.89 -9.62 9.97
C SER A 455 -3.33 -9.15 9.70
N ALA A 456 -3.64 -8.77 8.47
CA ALA A 456 -4.96 -8.27 8.13
C ALA A 456 -6.08 -9.32 8.28
N ASP A 457 -5.74 -10.61 8.24
CA ASP A 457 -6.66 -11.73 8.53
C ASP A 457 -6.85 -11.99 10.04
N GLY A 458 -6.09 -11.30 10.90
CA GLY A 458 -6.19 -11.41 12.36
C GLY A 458 -5.62 -12.71 12.96
N ARG A 459 -4.98 -13.58 12.16
CA ARG A 459 -4.51 -14.89 12.63
C ARG A 459 -3.05 -14.88 13.11
N PHE A 460 -2.25 -13.97 12.58
CA PHE A 460 -0.82 -13.89 12.87
C PHE A 460 -0.48 -12.56 13.54
N ALA A 461 0.44 -12.61 14.50
CA ALA A 461 1.11 -11.42 15.01
C ALA A 461 2.60 -11.46 14.65
N LEU A 462 3.19 -10.30 14.43
CA LEU A 462 4.61 -10.10 14.19
C LEU A 462 5.19 -9.25 15.31
N SER A 463 6.25 -9.73 15.96
CA SER A 463 7.01 -8.96 16.94
C SER A 463 8.43 -8.72 16.44
N GLY A 464 8.94 -7.51 16.70
CA GLY A 464 10.35 -7.15 16.55
C GLY A 464 10.98 -6.86 17.90
N SER A 465 12.13 -7.49 18.18
CA SER A 465 12.79 -7.42 19.49
C SER A 465 14.22 -6.87 19.42
N GLY A 466 14.71 -6.44 20.58
CA GLY A 466 16.11 -6.14 20.84
C GLY A 466 17.05 -7.34 20.70
N ASP A 467 16.54 -8.56 20.60
CA ASP A 467 17.34 -9.77 20.36
C ASP A 467 17.78 -9.93 18.88
N SER A 468 17.57 -8.90 18.05
CA SER A 468 17.83 -8.88 16.60
C SER A 468 16.95 -9.81 15.76
N THR A 469 15.93 -10.43 16.35
CA THR A 469 15.00 -11.34 15.66
C THR A 469 13.61 -10.75 15.49
N LEU A 470 12.89 -11.28 14.51
CA LEU A 470 11.43 -11.15 14.44
C LEU A 470 10.78 -12.50 14.69
N LYS A 471 9.67 -12.52 15.42
CA LYS A 471 8.86 -13.73 15.61
C LYS A 471 7.46 -13.54 15.05
N ILE A 472 6.96 -14.58 14.40
CA ILE A 472 5.59 -14.68 13.92
C ILE A 472 4.83 -15.63 14.84
N TRP A 473 3.70 -15.18 15.37
CA TRP A 473 2.89 -15.88 16.35
C TRP A 473 1.55 -16.27 15.77
N LEU A 474 1.08 -17.49 16.06
CA LEU A 474 -0.26 -17.94 15.74
C LEU A 474 -1.22 -17.59 16.89
N LEU A 475 -2.11 -16.63 16.67
CA LEU A 475 -3.04 -16.17 17.71
C LEU A 475 -4.08 -17.24 18.07
N GLU A 476 -4.58 -17.97 17.07
CA GLU A 476 -5.55 -19.07 17.27
C GLU A 476 -4.99 -20.24 18.09
N LYS A 477 -3.67 -20.46 18.03
CA LYS A 477 -2.98 -21.55 18.75
C LYS A 477 -2.28 -21.06 20.02
N LYS A 478 -2.97 -20.21 20.79
CA LYS A 478 -2.50 -19.67 22.08
C LYS A 478 -1.11 -19.02 22.00
N GLY A 479 -0.80 -18.34 20.91
CA GLY A 479 0.46 -17.64 20.73
C GLY A 479 1.66 -18.55 20.45
N GLN A 480 1.46 -19.72 19.85
CA GLN A 480 2.59 -20.56 19.42
C GLN A 480 3.48 -19.80 18.42
N CYS A 481 4.80 -19.84 18.63
CA CYS A 481 5.75 -19.30 17.66
C CYS A 481 5.70 -20.14 16.37
N TYR A 482 5.21 -19.54 15.29
CA TYR A 482 5.14 -20.16 13.97
C TYR A 482 6.49 -20.11 13.25
N LYS A 483 7.19 -18.98 13.36
CA LYS A 483 8.47 -18.78 12.69
C LYS A 483 9.30 -17.71 13.39
N THR A 484 10.60 -17.93 13.45
CA THR A 484 11.58 -16.92 13.84
C THR A 484 12.36 -16.50 12.60
N LEU A 485 12.38 -15.20 12.30
CA LEU A 485 13.13 -14.60 11.20
C LEU A 485 14.41 -13.99 11.76
N THR A 486 15.56 -14.51 11.32
CA THR A 486 16.88 -14.04 11.70
C THR A 486 17.57 -13.38 10.50
N GLY A 487 18.36 -12.33 10.76
CA GLY A 487 19.15 -11.66 9.72
C GLY A 487 19.35 -10.16 9.89
N HIS A 488 18.77 -9.53 10.92
CA HIS A 488 19.22 -8.23 11.40
C HIS A 488 20.46 -8.40 12.30
N GLU A 489 21.31 -7.38 12.34
CA GLU A 489 22.55 -7.38 13.14
C GLU A 489 22.40 -6.63 14.48
N ASP A 490 21.27 -5.95 14.68
CA ASP A 490 20.96 -5.17 15.88
C ASP A 490 19.43 -5.12 16.09
N ALA A 491 18.99 -4.54 17.20
CA ALA A 491 17.60 -4.43 17.65
C ALA A 491 16.64 -4.00 16.53
N VAL A 492 15.58 -4.78 16.37
CA VAL A 492 14.46 -4.46 15.47
C VAL A 492 13.56 -3.46 16.20
N THR A 493 13.51 -2.23 15.70
CA THR A 493 12.81 -1.10 16.36
C THR A 493 11.38 -0.94 15.89
N VAL A 494 11.08 -1.39 14.68
CA VAL A 494 9.77 -1.20 14.05
C VAL A 494 9.47 -2.35 13.09
N VAL A 495 8.21 -2.77 13.04
CA VAL A 495 7.72 -3.81 12.15
C VAL A 495 6.39 -3.40 11.55
N ASP A 496 6.13 -3.84 10.32
CA ASP A 496 4.84 -3.65 9.67
C ASP A 496 4.48 -4.89 8.82
N TYR A 497 3.19 -5.18 8.70
CA TYR A 497 2.68 -6.36 8.02
C TYR A 497 1.98 -5.93 6.72
N SER A 498 2.24 -6.60 5.61
CA SER A 498 1.50 -6.34 4.38
C SER A 498 0.03 -6.74 4.52
N LYS A 499 -0.87 -6.02 3.84
CA LYS A 499 -2.30 -6.34 3.88
C LYS A 499 -2.62 -7.69 3.24
N ASP A 500 -1.80 -8.15 2.30
CA ASP A 500 -1.90 -9.50 1.70
C ASP A 500 -1.43 -10.64 2.62
N GLY A 501 -0.86 -10.32 3.78
CA GLY A 501 -0.43 -11.32 4.73
C GLY A 501 0.83 -12.10 4.28
N GLN A 502 1.42 -11.78 3.13
CA GLN A 502 2.54 -12.55 2.55
C GLN A 502 3.90 -11.97 2.90
N TYR A 503 3.96 -10.68 3.22
CA TYR A 503 5.19 -9.93 3.41
C TYR A 503 5.21 -9.20 4.75
N ALA A 504 6.41 -9.08 5.31
CA ALA A 504 6.65 -8.28 6.50
C ALA A 504 7.79 -7.30 6.22
N LEU A 505 7.68 -6.10 6.79
CA LEU A 505 8.69 -5.07 6.73
C LEU A 505 9.27 -4.86 8.13
N SER A 506 10.58 -4.71 8.23
CA SER A 506 11.25 -4.44 9.50
C SER A 506 12.31 -3.36 9.36
N GLY A 507 12.38 -2.48 10.35
CA GLY A 507 13.44 -1.49 10.51
C GLY A 507 14.27 -1.78 11.75
N SER A 508 15.59 -1.59 11.66
CA SER A 508 16.52 -1.90 12.74
C SER A 508 17.53 -0.77 13.00
N ARG A 509 18.15 -0.83 14.17
CA ARG A 509 19.34 -0.06 14.55
C ARG A 509 20.58 -0.41 13.74
N ASP A 510 20.58 -1.54 13.05
CA ASP A 510 21.61 -1.91 12.06
C ASP A 510 21.61 -1.04 10.79
N LYS A 511 20.72 -0.03 10.74
CA LYS A 511 20.56 0.93 9.64
C LYS A 511 20.04 0.27 8.36
N THR A 512 19.37 -0.86 8.49
CA THR A 512 18.70 -1.53 7.39
C THR A 512 17.19 -1.59 7.57
N VAL A 513 16.49 -1.52 6.44
CA VAL A 513 15.10 -1.96 6.35
C VAL A 513 15.10 -3.28 5.58
N LYS A 514 14.39 -4.30 6.07
CA LYS A 514 14.30 -5.60 5.40
C LYS A 514 12.85 -5.92 5.05
N LEU A 515 12.66 -6.45 3.85
CA LEU A 515 11.40 -7.01 3.39
C LEU A 515 11.51 -8.54 3.42
N TRP A 516 10.56 -9.19 4.09
CA TRP A 516 10.55 -10.61 4.35
C TRP A 516 9.39 -11.28 3.63
N ASN A 517 9.62 -12.46 3.06
CA ASN A 517 8.54 -13.35 2.68
C ASN A 517 8.18 -14.20 3.90
N ILE A 518 6.94 -14.10 4.37
CA ILE A 518 6.50 -14.75 5.61
C ILE A 518 6.40 -16.26 5.43
N ARG A 519 5.83 -16.71 4.31
CA ARG A 519 5.68 -18.14 3.99
C ARG A 519 7.04 -18.83 3.88
N ARG A 520 7.97 -18.25 3.13
CA ARG A 520 9.33 -18.79 2.94
C ARG A 520 10.22 -18.54 4.16
N GLY A 521 9.96 -17.48 4.92
CA GLY A 521 10.77 -17.05 6.07
C GLY A 521 12.13 -16.52 5.67
N LEU A 522 12.22 -15.88 4.50
CA LEU A 522 13.46 -15.40 3.91
C LEU A 522 13.38 -13.90 3.69
N CYS A 523 14.49 -13.20 3.90
CA CYS A 523 14.64 -11.80 3.50
C CYS A 523 14.74 -11.74 1.97
N ILE A 524 13.81 -11.06 1.33
CA ILE A 524 13.76 -10.89 -0.13
C ILE A 524 14.57 -9.67 -0.55
N TYR A 525 14.55 -8.61 0.26
CA TYR A 525 15.21 -7.36 -0.05
C TYR A 525 15.73 -6.67 1.20
N THR A 526 16.93 -6.09 1.12
CA THR A 526 17.54 -5.29 2.20
C THR A 526 17.85 -3.89 1.67
N PHE A 527 17.19 -2.88 2.23
CA PHE A 527 17.49 -1.47 2.00
C PHE A 527 18.56 -1.02 2.99
N LYS A 528 19.74 -0.63 2.50
CA LYS A 528 20.86 -0.17 3.35
C LYS A 528 20.88 1.34 3.47
N HIS A 529 21.02 1.83 4.70
CA HIS A 529 21.01 3.25 5.03
C HIS A 529 22.17 3.64 5.93
N ARG A 530 22.40 4.96 6.07
CA ARG A 530 23.49 5.52 6.89
C ARG A 530 23.06 5.84 8.33
N SER A 531 21.77 5.77 8.62
CA SER A 531 21.17 6.18 9.89
C SER A 531 20.20 5.12 10.40
N VAL A 532 19.98 5.08 11.70
CA VAL A 532 19.07 4.15 12.39
C VAL A 532 17.66 4.37 11.90
N VAL A 533 16.94 3.26 11.67
CA VAL A 533 15.53 3.28 11.31
C VAL A 533 14.69 3.40 12.57
N GLN A 534 13.82 4.39 12.62
CA GLN A 534 12.93 4.64 13.76
C GLN A 534 11.49 4.23 13.46
N SER A 535 11.07 4.39 12.21
CA SER A 535 9.71 4.04 11.78
C SER A 535 9.72 3.53 10.34
N VAL A 536 8.84 2.59 10.05
CA VAL A 536 8.54 2.14 8.69
C VAL A 536 7.03 2.00 8.51
N SER A 537 6.57 2.10 7.27
CA SER A 537 5.18 1.84 6.92
C SER A 537 5.10 1.34 5.47
N LEU A 538 4.32 0.28 5.26
CA LEU A 538 3.98 -0.24 3.95
C LEU A 538 2.62 0.32 3.51
N SER A 539 2.48 0.68 2.24
CA SER A 539 1.18 1.06 1.70
C SER A 539 0.23 -0.13 1.66
N ALA A 540 -1.07 0.13 1.74
CA ALA A 540 -2.08 -0.93 1.77
C ALA A 540 -2.06 -1.82 0.51
N ASP A 541 -1.76 -1.23 -0.64
CA ASP A 541 -1.57 -1.91 -1.93
C ASP A 541 -0.20 -2.57 -2.08
N GLY A 542 0.69 -2.49 -1.07
CA GLY A 542 2.03 -3.06 -1.10
C GLY A 542 3.00 -2.43 -2.11
N SER A 543 2.64 -1.31 -2.75
CA SER A 543 3.45 -0.69 -3.80
C SER A 543 4.55 0.23 -3.28
N TYR A 544 4.40 0.80 -2.08
CA TYR A 544 5.33 1.75 -1.50
C TYR A 544 5.80 1.35 -0.11
N VAL A 545 7.07 1.63 0.18
CA VAL A 545 7.67 1.56 1.51
C VAL A 545 8.12 2.94 1.92
N LEU A 546 7.65 3.40 3.06
CA LEU A 546 8.10 4.62 3.70
C LEU A 546 8.98 4.27 4.90
N ALA A 547 10.13 4.93 5.01
CA ALA A 547 11.05 4.74 6.12
C ALA A 547 11.52 6.08 6.69
N GLY A 548 11.37 6.24 8.00
CA GLY A 548 11.82 7.38 8.78
C GLY A 548 13.09 7.07 9.56
N TYR A 549 14.09 7.95 9.46
CA TYR A 549 15.40 7.77 10.07
C TYR A 549 15.66 8.74 11.22
N GLN A 550 16.58 8.37 12.11
CA GLN A 550 17.02 9.20 13.23
C GLN A 550 17.69 10.52 12.77
N CYS A 551 18.22 10.59 11.54
CA CYS A 551 18.79 11.82 11.00
C CYS A 551 17.77 12.82 10.43
N GLY A 552 16.46 12.57 10.60
CA GLY A 552 15.41 13.48 10.12
C GLY A 552 15.04 13.34 8.63
N THR A 553 15.75 12.48 7.89
CA THR A 553 15.41 12.16 6.51
C THR A 553 14.27 11.16 6.46
N ILE A 554 13.40 11.27 5.47
CA ILE A 554 12.40 10.25 5.11
C ILE A 554 12.79 9.70 3.74
N LYS A 555 12.65 8.40 3.52
CA LYS A 555 12.84 7.82 2.18
C LYS A 555 11.62 7.02 1.77
N LEU A 556 11.18 7.27 0.54
CA LEU A 556 10.11 6.54 -0.12
C LEU A 556 10.73 5.62 -1.16
N TRP A 557 10.34 4.36 -1.11
CA TRP A 557 10.74 3.32 -2.05
C TRP A 557 9.50 2.79 -2.75
N PHE A 558 9.62 2.48 -4.04
CA PHE A 558 8.61 1.77 -4.80
C PHE A 558 9.02 0.31 -4.94
N LEU A 559 8.07 -0.58 -4.71
CA LEU A 559 8.20 -2.03 -4.85
C LEU A 559 7.57 -2.46 -6.18
N ASP A 560 8.40 -3.01 -7.05
CA ASP A 560 7.96 -3.48 -8.34
C ASP A 560 7.71 -4.98 -8.30
N TRP A 561 6.43 -5.32 -8.24
CA TRP A 561 5.97 -6.70 -8.15
C TRP A 561 5.71 -7.26 -9.54
N GLU A 562 6.01 -8.55 -9.69
CA GLU A 562 5.46 -9.34 -10.76
C GLU A 562 4.03 -9.76 -10.38
N LEU A 563 3.07 -9.43 -11.24
CA LEU A 563 1.68 -9.80 -11.05
C LEU A 563 1.45 -11.21 -11.63
N ALA A 564 0.77 -12.07 -10.88
CA ALA A 564 0.39 -13.40 -11.36
C ALA A 564 -0.96 -13.36 -12.09
N ASP A 565 -1.08 -14.15 -13.16
CA ASP A 565 -2.37 -14.39 -13.82
C ASP A 565 -3.21 -15.29 -12.92
N LYS A 566 -4.32 -14.75 -12.42
CA LYS A 566 -5.41 -15.54 -11.83
C LYS A 566 -6.69 -15.21 -12.58
N GLU A 567 -7.36 -16.25 -13.07
CA GLU A 567 -8.69 -16.12 -13.63
C GLU A 567 -9.69 -15.67 -12.56
N GLN A 568 -10.69 -14.88 -12.95
CA GLN A 568 -11.72 -14.44 -12.02
C GLN A 568 -12.61 -15.61 -11.61
N THR A 569 -12.46 -16.09 -10.38
CA THR A 569 -13.36 -17.07 -9.80
C THR A 569 -14.48 -16.40 -9.01
N ALA A 570 -15.51 -17.18 -8.69
CA ALA A 570 -16.57 -16.71 -7.81
C ALA A 570 -16.09 -16.57 -6.36
N TRP A 571 -15.27 -17.52 -5.87
CA TRP A 571 -14.88 -17.59 -4.46
C TRP A 571 -13.56 -18.34 -4.24
N ASP A 572 -12.89 -18.05 -3.13
CA ASP A 572 -11.72 -18.75 -2.59
C ASP A 572 -11.90 -18.89 -1.06
N GLU A 573 -11.78 -20.10 -0.53
CA GLU A 573 -11.94 -20.38 0.89
C GLU A 573 -10.92 -19.62 1.76
N SER A 574 -9.73 -19.30 1.24
CA SER A 574 -8.72 -18.59 2.02
C SER A 574 -9.09 -17.12 2.31
N ALA A 575 -10.12 -16.58 1.65
CA ALA A 575 -10.67 -15.25 1.92
C ALA A 575 -11.73 -15.24 3.05
N GLU A 576 -12.14 -16.41 3.55
CA GLU A 576 -13.15 -16.53 4.62
C GLU A 576 -12.81 -15.75 5.90
N PRO A 577 -11.56 -15.70 6.40
CA PRO A 577 -11.23 -14.89 7.58
C PRO A 577 -11.61 -13.42 7.43
N PHE A 578 -11.44 -12.83 6.23
CA PHE A 578 -11.81 -11.44 5.97
C PHE A 578 -13.32 -11.22 5.99
N LEU A 579 -14.11 -12.17 5.47
CA LEU A 579 -15.56 -12.17 5.63
C LEU A 579 -15.98 -12.27 7.10
N ASN A 580 -15.27 -13.09 7.89
CA ASN A 580 -15.54 -13.25 9.31
C ASN A 580 -15.29 -11.95 10.07
N LEU A 581 -14.17 -11.29 9.80
CA LEU A 581 -13.84 -9.98 10.35
C LEU A 581 -14.88 -8.92 9.96
N PHE A 582 -15.21 -8.84 8.68
CA PHE A 582 -16.22 -7.90 8.19
C PHE A 582 -17.58 -8.14 8.83
N TYR A 583 -18.04 -9.39 8.84
CA TYR A 583 -19.33 -9.75 9.41
C TYR A 583 -19.37 -9.38 10.90
N ASN A 584 -18.36 -9.77 11.69
CA ASN A 584 -18.28 -9.47 13.12
C ASN A 584 -18.26 -7.97 13.40
N LYS A 585 -17.53 -7.19 12.59
CA LYS A 585 -17.49 -5.73 12.70
C LYS A 585 -18.85 -5.06 12.50
N HIS A 586 -19.73 -5.69 11.70
CA HIS A 586 -21.07 -5.19 11.40
C HIS A 586 -22.17 -5.79 12.28
N ILE A 587 -21.83 -6.63 13.25
CA ILE A 587 -22.79 -7.08 14.28
C ILE A 587 -23.02 -5.91 15.26
N PRO A 588 -24.28 -5.53 15.54
CA PRO A 588 -24.58 -4.52 16.55
C PRO A 588 -24.07 -4.95 17.93
N TYR A 589 -23.52 -4.03 18.73
CA TYR A 589 -23.18 -4.30 20.13
C TYR A 589 -24.44 -4.44 20.99
N GLN A 590 -24.36 -5.17 22.11
CA GLN A 590 -25.53 -5.46 22.95
C GLN A 590 -26.16 -4.21 23.58
N ARG A 591 -25.33 -3.22 23.92
CA ARG A 591 -25.78 -1.94 24.48
C ARG A 591 -24.93 -0.78 23.97
N VAL A 592 -25.54 0.39 23.88
CA VAL A 592 -24.82 1.66 23.64
C VAL A 592 -24.48 2.28 24.98
N LEU A 593 -23.26 2.82 25.12
CA LEU A 593 -22.85 3.50 26.35
C LEU A 593 -23.70 4.76 26.60
N PRO A 594 -24.27 4.94 27.80
CA PRO A 594 -25.12 6.10 28.12
C PRO A 594 -24.35 7.41 27.92
N GLU A 595 -24.88 8.35 27.14
CA GLU A 595 -24.20 9.61 26.81
C GLU A 595 -24.16 10.61 27.97
N SER A 596 -25.13 10.54 28.90
CA SER A 596 -25.33 11.54 29.94
C SER A 596 -24.59 11.28 31.25
N ARG A 597 -24.02 10.08 31.45
CA ARG A 597 -23.36 9.69 32.70
C ARG A 597 -22.18 8.75 32.50
N MET A 598 -21.34 8.61 33.53
CA MET A 598 -20.32 7.56 33.56
C MET A 598 -20.97 6.17 33.47
N PRO A 599 -20.50 5.31 32.56
CA PRO A 599 -21.03 3.96 32.42
C PRO A 599 -20.53 3.07 33.57
N THR A 600 -21.37 2.12 34.01
CA THR A 600 -20.97 1.11 35.00
C THR A 600 -20.11 0.01 34.36
N SER A 601 -19.37 -0.76 35.16
CA SER A 601 -18.54 -1.88 34.63
C SER A 601 -19.35 -2.88 33.80
N GLN A 602 -20.55 -3.23 34.25
CA GLN A 602 -21.47 -4.14 33.54
C GLN A 602 -22.00 -3.52 32.23
N GLU A 603 -22.21 -2.21 32.19
CA GLU A 603 -22.58 -1.50 30.95
C GLU A 603 -21.43 -1.47 29.95
N ILE A 604 -20.19 -1.33 30.43
CA ILE A 604 -19.00 -1.40 29.58
C ILE A 604 -18.81 -2.83 29.05
N ASP A 605 -18.96 -3.86 29.90
CA ASP A 605 -18.89 -5.26 29.48
C ASP A 605 -19.91 -5.59 28.39
N SER A 606 -21.14 -5.10 28.53
CA SER A 606 -22.20 -5.33 27.53
C SER A 606 -22.03 -4.46 26.28
N ALA A 607 -21.52 -3.23 26.40
CA ALA A 607 -21.28 -2.37 25.26
C ALA A 607 -20.10 -2.81 24.39
N LEU A 608 -19.12 -3.50 24.96
CA LEU A 608 -17.97 -4.05 24.22
C LEU A 608 -18.24 -5.46 23.66
N LYS A 609 -19.38 -6.10 23.99
CA LYS A 609 -19.77 -7.42 23.48
C LYS A 609 -20.69 -7.30 22.27
N PRO A 610 -20.37 -7.99 21.15
CA PRO A 610 -21.27 -8.07 20.01
C PRO A 610 -22.56 -8.82 20.39
N ASN A 611 -23.69 -8.34 19.87
CA ASN A 611 -24.99 -8.96 20.08
C ASN A 611 -25.22 -10.07 19.04
N HIS A 612 -24.76 -11.28 19.37
CA HIS A 612 -24.97 -12.45 18.51
C HIS A 612 -26.45 -12.83 18.29
N ASN A 613 -27.40 -12.22 19.00
CA ASN A 613 -28.84 -12.40 18.75
C ASN A 613 -29.37 -11.50 17.63
N MET A 614 -28.59 -10.54 17.15
CA MET A 614 -28.94 -9.66 16.04
C MET A 614 -28.15 -10.03 14.79
N LEU A 615 -28.76 -9.78 13.63
CA LEU A 615 -28.07 -9.95 12.34
C LEU A 615 -27.16 -8.75 12.09
N ALA A 616 -26.04 -9.02 11.41
CA ALA A 616 -25.16 -7.95 10.95
C ALA A 616 -25.87 -7.09 9.89
N ASP A 617 -25.64 -5.79 9.97
CA ASP A 617 -26.19 -4.80 9.04
C ASP A 617 -25.07 -3.98 8.41
N TRP A 618 -25.08 -3.89 7.08
CA TRP A 618 -24.05 -3.22 6.31
C TRP A 618 -24.64 -2.53 5.09
N THR A 619 -24.04 -1.41 4.72
CA THR A 619 -24.42 -0.62 3.55
C THR A 619 -23.60 -1.02 2.32
N GLU A 620 -23.99 -0.54 1.14
CA GLU A 620 -23.21 -0.73 -0.08
C GLU A 620 -21.81 -0.09 0.00
N THR A 621 -21.65 1.00 0.76
CA THR A 621 -20.34 1.63 0.99
C THR A 621 -19.42 0.71 1.79
N HIS A 622 -19.93 0.05 2.83
CA HIS A 622 -19.17 -0.94 3.59
C HIS A 622 -18.76 -2.13 2.72
N PHE A 623 -19.64 -2.57 1.81
CA PHE A 623 -19.30 -3.64 0.87
C PHE A 623 -18.19 -3.23 -0.12
N LYS A 624 -18.19 -1.97 -0.61
CA LYS A 624 -17.07 -1.46 -1.44
C LYS A 624 -15.76 -1.40 -0.67
N ASP A 625 -15.81 -1.02 0.60
CA ASP A 625 -14.64 -1.05 1.49
C ASP A 625 -14.12 -2.48 1.68
N LEU A 626 -15.01 -3.48 1.81
CA LEU A 626 -14.63 -4.90 1.87
C LEU A 626 -13.95 -5.36 0.58
N LEU A 627 -14.47 -4.99 -0.59
CA LEU A 627 -13.83 -5.34 -1.86
C LEU A 627 -12.45 -4.72 -2.00
N TYR A 628 -12.29 -3.48 -1.52
CA TYR A 628 -10.99 -2.80 -1.50
C TYR A 628 -10.00 -3.51 -0.56
N THR A 629 -10.41 -3.88 0.65
CA THR A 629 -9.53 -4.61 1.58
C THR A 629 -9.20 -6.01 1.08
N LEU A 630 -10.14 -6.70 0.43
CA LEU A 630 -9.89 -7.97 -0.26
C LEU A 630 -8.89 -7.79 -1.41
N GLY A 631 -9.02 -6.71 -2.19
CA GLY A 631 -8.07 -6.38 -3.26
C GLY A 631 -6.65 -6.16 -2.72
N CYS A 632 -6.49 -5.26 -1.75
CA CYS A 632 -5.21 -5.01 -1.07
C CYS A 632 -4.64 -6.24 -0.35
N SER A 633 -5.48 -7.23 -0.01
CA SER A 633 -5.04 -8.49 0.57
C SER A 633 -4.72 -9.59 -0.46
N GLY A 634 -4.71 -9.28 -1.75
CA GLY A 634 -4.37 -10.21 -2.83
C GLY A 634 -5.54 -11.04 -3.37
N TYR A 635 -6.78 -10.68 -3.00
CA TYR A 635 -8.02 -11.33 -3.44
C TYR A 635 -8.85 -10.49 -4.42
N GLY A 636 -8.24 -9.50 -5.08
CA GLY A 636 -8.96 -8.61 -6.02
C GLY A 636 -9.48 -9.27 -7.30
N TRP A 637 -9.09 -10.51 -7.56
CA TRP A 637 -9.55 -11.34 -8.67
C TRP A 637 -10.91 -12.01 -8.38
N LEU A 638 -11.40 -11.96 -7.13
CA LEU A 638 -12.71 -12.49 -6.77
C LEU A 638 -13.83 -11.63 -7.36
N LYS A 639 -14.84 -12.29 -7.92
CA LYS A 639 -16.02 -11.60 -8.44
C LYS A 639 -16.86 -11.02 -7.29
N PRO A 640 -17.25 -9.73 -7.35
CA PRO A 640 -18.10 -9.12 -6.32
C PRO A 640 -19.41 -9.88 -6.04
N ALA A 641 -20.01 -10.49 -7.08
CA ALA A 641 -21.23 -11.28 -6.94
C ALA A 641 -21.02 -12.52 -6.04
N GLY A 642 -19.90 -13.22 -6.20
CA GLY A 642 -19.59 -14.41 -5.41
C GLY A 642 -19.25 -14.07 -3.95
N VAL A 643 -18.53 -12.97 -3.71
CA VAL A 643 -18.29 -12.46 -2.35
C VAL A 643 -19.62 -12.13 -1.65
N LYS A 644 -20.55 -11.50 -2.37
CA LYS A 644 -21.87 -11.17 -1.83
C LYS A 644 -22.70 -12.41 -1.51
N GLU A 645 -22.71 -13.41 -2.39
CA GLU A 645 -23.42 -14.67 -2.17
C GLU A 645 -22.94 -15.40 -0.90
N GLN A 646 -21.62 -15.45 -0.68
CA GLN A 646 -21.06 -16.05 0.54
C GLN A 646 -21.44 -15.28 1.80
N LEU A 647 -21.47 -13.96 1.72
CA LEU A 647 -21.83 -13.08 2.82
C LEU A 647 -23.34 -13.22 3.17
N ASP A 648 -24.19 -13.35 2.16
CA ASP A 648 -25.62 -13.65 2.32
C ASP A 648 -25.85 -15.06 2.88
N ALA A 649 -25.10 -16.06 2.42
CA ALA A 649 -25.12 -17.43 2.96
C ALA A 649 -24.74 -17.45 4.45
N LYS A 650 -23.74 -16.64 4.83
CA LYS A 650 -23.30 -16.50 6.22
C LYS A 650 -24.34 -15.80 7.10
N LYS A 651 -24.99 -14.75 6.58
CA LYS A 651 -26.13 -14.11 7.23
C LYS A 651 -27.26 -15.11 7.47
N GLU A 652 -27.54 -15.97 6.49
CA GLU A 652 -28.56 -17.01 6.60
C GLU A 652 -28.20 -18.09 7.64
N GLN A 653 -26.93 -18.52 7.68
CA GLN A 653 -26.46 -19.45 8.71
C GLN A 653 -26.60 -18.86 10.11
N HIS A 654 -26.23 -17.59 10.30
CA HIS A 654 -26.40 -16.88 11.56
C HIS A 654 -27.89 -16.75 11.94
N ARG A 655 -28.75 -16.43 10.97
CA ARG A 655 -30.22 -16.39 11.17
C ARG A 655 -30.76 -17.74 11.66
N LYS A 656 -30.33 -18.84 11.03
CA LYS A 656 -30.68 -20.20 11.47
C LYS A 656 -30.12 -20.50 12.86
N ALA A 657 -28.92 -20.05 13.19
CA ALA A 657 -28.32 -20.23 14.51
C ALA A 657 -29.11 -19.47 15.60
N ILE A 658 -29.46 -18.20 15.36
CA ILE A 658 -30.33 -17.41 16.26
C ILE A 658 -31.68 -18.10 16.45
N TRP A 659 -32.30 -18.56 15.36
CA TRP A 659 -33.55 -19.31 15.43
C TRP A 659 -33.40 -20.56 16.30
N ARG A 660 -32.41 -21.41 16.03
CA ARG A 660 -32.15 -22.60 16.86
C ARG A 660 -31.88 -22.26 18.33
N ALA A 661 -31.11 -21.22 18.61
CA ALA A 661 -30.81 -20.80 19.99
C ALA A 661 -32.09 -20.36 20.74
N ARG A 662 -32.98 -19.63 20.06
CA ARG A 662 -34.26 -19.18 20.62
C ARG A 662 -35.23 -20.33 20.92
N TRP A 663 -35.18 -21.41 20.14
CA TRP A 663 -36.04 -22.60 20.32
C TRP A 663 -35.40 -23.69 21.21
N LYS A 664 -34.07 -23.73 21.35
CA LYS A 664 -33.40 -24.59 22.34
C LYS A 664 -33.80 -24.21 23.76
N THR A 665 -33.92 -22.91 24.05
CA THR A 665 -34.40 -22.43 25.35
C THR A 665 -35.85 -22.81 25.64
N THR A 666 -36.69 -23.06 24.63
CA THR A 666 -38.06 -23.55 24.83
C THR A 666 -38.13 -25.07 25.05
N ASP A 667 -37.22 -25.84 24.43
CA ASP A 667 -37.10 -27.28 24.70
C ASP A 667 -36.51 -27.58 26.09
N ASP A 668 -35.61 -26.74 26.59
CA ASP A 668 -35.10 -26.85 27.98
C ASP A 668 -36.18 -26.45 29.02
N LEU A 669 -37.10 -25.54 28.68
CA LEU A 669 -38.29 -25.26 29.50
C LEU A 669 -39.28 -26.44 29.55
N LEU A 670 -39.30 -27.30 28.53
CA LEU A 670 -40.09 -28.54 28.50
C LEU A 670 -39.39 -29.73 29.21
N ARG A 671 -38.16 -29.56 29.71
CA ARG A 671 -37.39 -30.57 30.46
C ARG A 671 -37.31 -30.30 31.96
N ILE A 672 -38.09 -29.35 32.48
CA ILE A 672 -38.36 -29.28 33.92
C ILE A 672 -39.18 -30.54 34.27
N PRO A 673 -38.77 -31.38 35.24
CA PRO A 673 -39.64 -32.44 35.71
C PRO A 673 -40.80 -31.73 36.41
N LEU A 674 -41.95 -31.62 35.72
CA LEU A 674 -43.17 -31.16 36.35
C LEU A 674 -43.44 -32.11 37.54
N PRO A 675 -43.44 -31.64 38.80
CA PRO A 675 -44.00 -32.44 39.88
C PRO A 675 -45.47 -32.68 39.51
N ALA A 676 -45.89 -33.94 39.58
CA ALA A 676 -47.19 -34.44 39.11
C ALA A 676 -48.42 -33.91 39.89
N THR A 677 -48.38 -32.71 40.46
CA THR A 677 -49.37 -32.24 41.44
C THR A 677 -50.08 -30.93 41.11
N LEU A 678 -49.92 -30.34 39.92
CA LEU A 678 -50.63 -29.10 39.54
C LEU A 678 -51.33 -29.18 38.19
N ILE A 679 -52.18 -30.21 38.01
CA ILE A 679 -53.12 -30.31 36.87
C ILE A 679 -54.55 -29.85 37.22
N ILE A 680 -54.89 -29.49 38.46
CA ILE A 680 -56.33 -29.42 38.84
C ILE A 680 -56.94 -28.02 39.06
N PHE A 681 -56.20 -26.90 39.15
CA PHE A 681 -56.88 -25.61 39.32
C PHE A 681 -56.26 -24.49 38.48
N GLY A 682 -57.01 -24.02 37.48
CA GLY A 682 -56.73 -22.75 36.81
C GLY A 682 -56.92 -22.66 35.29
N VAL A 683 -57.51 -23.66 34.62
CA VAL A 683 -57.80 -23.61 33.15
C VAL A 683 -59.21 -23.03 32.87
N GLY A 684 -59.76 -22.23 33.79
CA GLY A 684 -61.16 -21.79 33.75
C GLY A 684 -61.50 -20.65 32.80
N GLU A 685 -60.59 -19.74 32.45
CA GLU A 685 -61.01 -18.43 31.87
C GLU A 685 -60.18 -17.86 30.71
N LEU A 686 -59.32 -18.65 30.06
CA LEU A 686 -58.59 -18.17 28.85
C LEU A 686 -58.64 -19.11 27.64
N VAL A 687 -59.56 -20.07 27.62
CA VAL A 687 -59.75 -21.00 26.49
C VAL A 687 -60.93 -20.61 25.58
N SER A 688 -61.75 -19.60 25.95
CA SER A 688 -62.91 -19.19 25.16
C SER A 688 -62.59 -18.27 23.96
N SER A 689 -61.35 -17.78 23.80
CA SER A 689 -60.98 -16.89 22.69
C SER A 689 -60.02 -17.51 21.65
N LEU A 690 -59.47 -18.70 21.90
CA LEU A 690 -58.52 -19.38 21.01
C LEU A 690 -59.14 -20.54 20.19
N SER A 691 -60.34 -21.00 20.55
CA SER A 691 -61.09 -22.01 19.78
C SER A 691 -61.78 -21.41 18.55
N THR A 692 -62.19 -20.14 18.59
CA THR A 692 -62.89 -19.45 17.50
C THR A 692 -61.97 -19.12 16.32
N LEU A 693 -60.71 -18.73 16.59
CA LEU A 693 -59.72 -18.43 15.55
C LEU A 693 -59.16 -19.67 14.83
N LYS A 694 -59.04 -20.81 15.54
CA LYS A 694 -58.67 -22.09 14.91
C LYS A 694 -59.80 -22.64 14.05
N LEU A 695 -61.07 -22.49 14.45
CA LEU A 695 -62.20 -22.87 13.60
C LEU A 695 -62.29 -22.04 12.32
N ILE A 696 -62.11 -20.71 12.41
CA ILE A 696 -62.16 -19.81 11.24
C ILE A 696 -61.02 -20.13 10.25
N SER A 697 -59.82 -20.46 10.73
CA SER A 697 -58.70 -20.84 9.87
C SER A 697 -58.91 -22.19 9.16
N ILE A 698 -59.58 -23.13 9.82
CA ILE A 698 -59.86 -24.45 9.25
C ILE A 698 -61.01 -24.35 8.24
N THR A 699 -62.05 -23.58 8.52
CA THR A 699 -63.16 -23.37 7.57
C THR A 699 -62.72 -22.59 6.34
N LEU A 700 -61.84 -21.58 6.47
CA LEU A 700 -61.25 -20.88 5.32
C LEU A 700 -60.37 -21.80 4.47
N PHE A 701 -59.59 -22.69 5.09
CA PHE A 701 -58.76 -23.66 4.38
C PHE A 701 -59.62 -24.63 3.57
N PHE A 702 -60.67 -25.20 4.16
CA PHE A 702 -61.59 -26.09 3.45
C PHE A 702 -62.41 -25.37 2.37
N PHE A 703 -62.76 -24.09 2.57
CA PHE A 703 -63.44 -23.28 1.55
C PHE A 703 -62.54 -22.96 0.34
N LEU A 704 -61.25 -22.67 0.58
CA LEU A 704 -60.26 -22.49 -0.48
C LEU A 704 -59.99 -23.78 -1.26
N VAL A 705 -59.90 -24.92 -0.56
CA VAL A 705 -59.77 -26.24 -1.20
C VAL A 705 -61.02 -26.54 -2.04
N PHE A 706 -62.22 -26.22 -1.55
CA PHE A 706 -63.47 -26.39 -2.30
C PHE A 706 -63.50 -25.54 -3.59
N ILE A 707 -63.15 -24.26 -3.51
CA ILE A 707 -63.06 -23.38 -4.70
C ILE A 707 -62.03 -23.91 -5.70
N PHE A 708 -60.88 -24.39 -5.23
CA PHE A 708 -59.86 -24.95 -6.10
C PHE A 708 -60.31 -26.23 -6.79
N THR A 709 -61.02 -27.11 -6.07
CA THR A 709 -61.59 -28.34 -6.65
C THR A 709 -62.70 -28.04 -7.65
N MET A 710 -63.56 -27.05 -7.41
CA MET A 710 -64.60 -26.63 -8.35
C MET A 710 -64.01 -25.97 -9.59
N HIS A 711 -63.01 -25.10 -9.44
CA HIS A 711 -62.33 -24.47 -10.58
C HIS A 711 -61.53 -25.49 -11.41
N PHE A 712 -60.98 -26.53 -10.77
CA PHE A 712 -60.30 -27.64 -11.45
C PHE A 712 -61.28 -28.56 -12.20
N LEU A 713 -62.48 -28.78 -11.65
CA LEU A 713 -63.55 -29.52 -12.32
C LEU A 713 -64.16 -28.74 -13.49
N GLU A 714 -64.31 -27.42 -13.36
CA GLU A 714 -64.84 -26.53 -14.39
C GLU A 714 -63.88 -26.35 -15.59
N LYS A 715 -62.56 -26.38 -15.36
CA LYS A 715 -61.54 -26.29 -16.41
C LYS A 715 -61.22 -27.61 -17.13
N ASN A 716 -61.46 -28.76 -16.51
CA ASN A 716 -61.11 -30.07 -17.09
C ASN A 716 -62.28 -30.83 -17.74
N PHE A 717 -63.52 -30.36 -17.58
CA PHE A 717 -64.72 -30.99 -18.17
C PHE A 717 -65.50 -30.03 -19.07
N THR A 718 -64.82 -29.41 -20.04
CA THR A 718 -65.47 -28.83 -21.22
C THR A 718 -65.46 -29.86 -22.34
N LEU A 719 -66.48 -30.74 -22.38
CA LEU A 719 -67.01 -31.51 -23.52
C LEU A 719 -67.51 -32.90 -23.07
N LEU A 720 -68.77 -33.00 -22.64
CA LEU A 720 -69.69 -34.14 -22.83
C LEU A 720 -71.07 -33.73 -22.28
N PRO A 721 -72.19 -34.12 -22.94
CA PRO A 721 -73.51 -33.58 -22.63
C PRO A 721 -74.07 -34.17 -21.33
N LEU A 722 -74.84 -33.34 -20.61
CA LEU A 722 -75.57 -33.69 -19.40
C LEU A 722 -76.29 -35.04 -19.53
N ASN A 723 -75.89 -36.02 -18.71
CA ASN A 723 -76.75 -37.11 -18.32
C ASN A 723 -76.68 -37.34 -16.81
N THR A 724 -77.87 -37.45 -16.24
CA THR A 724 -78.27 -37.34 -14.84
C THR A 724 -77.95 -38.60 -14.03
N GLU A 725 -76.69 -39.05 -14.02
CA GLU A 725 -76.24 -40.19 -13.20
C GLU A 725 -75.25 -39.84 -12.08
N LEU A 726 -74.68 -38.64 -12.06
CA LEU A 726 -73.76 -38.23 -10.98
C LEU A 726 -74.45 -37.97 -9.63
N LEU A 727 -75.77 -37.70 -9.65
CA LEU A 727 -76.58 -37.41 -8.46
C LEU A 727 -77.02 -38.65 -7.67
N ARG A 728 -76.73 -39.87 -8.15
CA ARG A 728 -77.16 -41.13 -7.52
C ARG A 728 -76.07 -41.90 -6.79
N ARG A 729 -74.84 -41.39 -6.72
CA ARG A 729 -73.76 -42.10 -6.01
C ARG A 729 -73.82 -41.85 -4.50
N PRO A 730 -73.80 -42.90 -3.66
CA PRO A 730 -73.90 -42.79 -2.19
C PRO A 730 -72.76 -41.96 -1.58
N PHE A 731 -71.65 -41.80 -2.31
CA PHE A 731 -70.52 -40.97 -1.90
C PHE A 731 -70.86 -39.48 -1.73
N PHE A 732 -71.80 -38.92 -2.50
CA PHE A 732 -72.16 -37.51 -2.38
C PHE A 732 -72.91 -37.24 -1.07
N TRP A 733 -73.82 -38.14 -0.68
CA TRP A 733 -74.55 -38.06 0.59
C TRP A 733 -73.68 -38.45 1.80
N LEU A 734 -72.71 -39.36 1.64
CA LEU A 734 -71.70 -39.66 2.67
C LEU A 734 -70.80 -38.44 2.95
N PHE A 735 -70.47 -37.67 1.92
CA PHE A 735 -69.67 -36.45 2.07
C PHE A 735 -70.49 -35.33 2.74
N LEU A 736 -71.77 -35.19 2.39
CA LEU A 736 -72.65 -34.19 3.00
C LEU A 736 -72.97 -34.51 4.47
N THR A 737 -73.13 -35.79 4.82
CA THR A 737 -73.39 -36.23 6.19
C THR A 737 -72.13 -36.12 7.07
N ALA A 738 -70.95 -36.45 6.55
CA ALA A 738 -69.68 -36.20 7.24
C ALA A 738 -69.44 -34.69 7.45
N PHE A 739 -69.83 -33.85 6.48
CA PHE A 739 -69.75 -32.39 6.60
C PHE A 739 -70.64 -31.84 7.72
N PHE A 740 -71.86 -32.37 7.90
CA PHE A 740 -72.75 -31.96 9.01
C PHE A 740 -72.32 -32.52 10.38
N ILE A 741 -71.69 -33.70 10.44
CA ILE A 741 -71.16 -34.29 11.70
C ILE A 741 -69.95 -33.51 12.22
N VAL A 742 -69.16 -32.87 11.36
CA VAL A 742 -67.99 -32.07 11.75
C VAL A 742 -68.38 -30.63 12.15
N ILE A 743 -69.57 -30.17 11.77
CA ILE A 743 -70.11 -28.85 12.13
C ILE A 743 -70.88 -28.87 13.47
N SER A 744 -71.49 -30.02 13.83
CA SER A 744 -72.05 -30.26 15.17
C SER A 744 -70.95 -30.60 16.17
#